data_AF-A0A1V8UP47-F1
#
_entry.id   AF-A0A1V8UP47-F1
#
_cell.length_a   1.000
_cell.length_b   1.000
_cell.length_c   1.000
_cell.angle_alpha   90.00
_cell.angle_beta   90.00
_cell.angle_gamma   90.00
#
_symmetry.space_group_name_H-M   'P 1'
#
loop_
_entity.id
_entity.type
_entity.pdbx_description
1 polymer ?
#
loop_
_entity_poly.entity_id
_entity_poly.type
_entity_poly.pdbx_seq_one_letter_code
_entity_poly.pdbx_strand_id
1 'polypeptide(L)'
;MASSVEHDVKRENMATVRSIGDHAAGDRDIDQAYAFLKAHAAEGAVSELAFAPIRRKVDWRLIPVLFLVYAMNLIDKVSLNYAAVMGLPKDLKLGGNDITNTATAFFAAYLVAEIPTVFILNKFPAGKWLAINVVGWGIACACTAAAKNYATLVTARVFLGMFEAPVVPCMILISSQYYTKREQSSRFAFWYCGLGVGQIVGGLLSFAFQHVQNPHFQGWRIMWLVLGIVTVVLGVVTWFALPDSPMAARFLTDAEKSAVLQHVSVNRTGVLNTHFKPAQILEAAGDPQIWLLALMTVLPSISAGVVTTYSATLIRGFGYSSKTAALLNVPSGAISIVACLTCAFAIQYGSNRWAWYIACCIPGIIAGALLSFLPKSAKGGLLAGIYLINCITPTVIITYQWTASNTGGATKRAFASTLMSAAFGVGNILGPQTFQARDAPRYLPAKHAVLATQCAAAALALVLLAYYKWSNGRRDREGHVGDEASNAFNEEKWANLTDKQNKAFSSQEAILWSFTMAKSHVLIIGGGIAGLLLAQALKREGVAFTAFERDPDAYFRGKGWGLTLHWVLDTFLSLLPQHLIDRIPETLVDPGAAARGENGRFPFFDLQSGETRWVVPPTKRLRMSREKLRRLLMDGIDVKWSKELTDITESPEGIVAHFGNTTYTGSHLVGCDGGRSSTRRILCAASGHDATSQSLPVRLLGASVACAASVGQRMQQLDPFFFQGGDPKTSSFHFFSFLDTPANNDRDDSDTFDCQIIVSWPYRSGFLGRHEPSEVPAGNAERLSLMKEISEGWTSPFRDVVQGIPDGTQVQSIRLEDWVPVVGAWSNMDGRATLLSDAAHAMTMYRGEAANHGITDVRRWLDAHLEVLKAEHPDEKALAAASAFAITPATSPSDLSAIRTLFTAYTTWLNLDLTFQGFADELASLPGKYAQPNGTLLLARLTSNDKAIGCVALRPLGNDGYCEMKRLYVAPAGRGLGVGKALAEAVIDEARRIGYQAIRLDTLPSMGAARGLYKTLGFREIEAYYESPLEGTIFLELEL
;
A
#
# COMPACT_ATOMS: atom_id res chain seq x y z
N MET A 1 -39.52 40.99 -12.35
CA MET A 1 -38.94 39.91 -13.20
C MET A 1 -37.88 39.06 -12.48
N ALA A 2 -37.17 39.54 -11.46
CA ALA A 2 -36.21 38.70 -10.71
C ALA A 2 -36.86 37.76 -9.65
N SER A 3 -38.00 38.13 -9.06
CA SER A 3 -38.67 37.30 -8.04
C SER A 3 -39.55 36.16 -8.61
N SER A 4 -39.91 36.23 -9.90
CA SER A 4 -40.68 35.18 -10.58
C SER A 4 -39.77 34.02 -11.01
N VAL A 5 -38.56 34.32 -11.45
CA VAL A 5 -37.56 33.31 -11.85
C VAL A 5 -37.07 32.49 -10.64
N GLU A 6 -36.92 33.12 -9.47
CA GLU A 6 -36.49 32.42 -8.25
C GLU A 6 -37.59 31.52 -7.64
N HIS A 7 -38.86 31.86 -7.89
CA HIS A 7 -40.01 31.04 -7.49
C HIS A 7 -40.25 29.86 -8.45
N ASP A 8 -39.97 30.05 -9.74
CA ASP A 8 -40.06 29.00 -10.76
C ASP A 8 -38.90 27.99 -10.65
N VAL A 9 -37.67 28.43 -10.36
CA VAL A 9 -36.53 27.53 -10.09
C VAL A 9 -36.72 26.73 -8.79
N LYS A 10 -37.40 27.29 -7.77
CA LYS A 10 -37.77 26.56 -6.54
C LYS A 10 -38.89 25.54 -6.79
N ARG A 11 -39.85 25.84 -7.68
CA ARG A 11 -40.91 24.91 -8.06
C ARG A 11 -40.41 23.79 -8.98
N GLU A 12 -39.52 24.09 -9.93
CA GLU A 12 -38.85 23.09 -10.75
C GLU A 12 -37.99 22.18 -9.88
N ASN A 13 -37.13 22.70 -9.00
CA ASN A 13 -36.30 21.84 -8.14
C ASN A 13 -37.12 20.97 -7.16
N MET A 14 -38.29 21.42 -6.69
CA MET A 14 -39.20 20.57 -5.88
C MET A 14 -40.01 19.58 -6.74
N ALA A 15 -40.30 19.92 -8.00
CA ALA A 15 -40.97 19.04 -8.95
C ALA A 15 -40.03 17.96 -9.48
N THR A 16 -38.75 18.26 -9.72
CA THR A 16 -37.72 17.30 -10.12
C THR A 16 -37.42 16.31 -8.99
N VAL A 17 -37.42 16.75 -7.73
CA VAL A 17 -37.27 15.84 -6.57
C VAL A 17 -38.49 14.91 -6.39
N ARG A 18 -39.68 15.33 -6.80
CA ARG A 18 -40.87 14.46 -6.83
C ARG A 18 -40.93 13.57 -8.08
N SER A 19 -40.51 14.06 -9.25
CA SER A 19 -40.52 13.28 -10.50
C SER A 19 -39.42 12.22 -10.54
N ILE A 20 -38.29 12.41 -9.85
CA ILE A 20 -37.27 11.35 -9.66
C ILE A 20 -37.82 10.19 -8.81
N GLY A 21 -38.74 10.47 -7.87
CA GLY A 21 -39.47 9.46 -7.11
C GLY A 21 -40.48 8.67 -7.95
N ASP A 22 -41.08 9.32 -8.95
CA ASP A 22 -42.16 8.74 -9.77
C ASP A 22 -41.69 8.16 -11.13
N HIS A 23 -40.46 8.45 -11.58
CA HIS A 23 -39.86 7.88 -12.80
C HIS A 23 -38.97 6.65 -12.56
N ALA A 24 -38.86 6.18 -11.31
CA ALA A 24 -38.28 4.87 -10.98
C ALA A 24 -39.32 3.73 -11.10
N ALA A 25 -40.04 3.66 -12.23
CA ALA A 25 -40.89 2.52 -12.56
C ALA A 25 -40.09 1.37 -13.20
N GLY A 26 -38.89 1.13 -12.67
CA GLY A 26 -38.04 -0.03 -12.96
C GLY A 26 -37.62 -0.62 -11.61
N ASP A 27 -38.04 -1.85 -11.37
CA ASP A 27 -37.80 -2.72 -10.19
C ASP A 27 -37.56 -2.02 -8.83
N ARG A 28 -38.54 -2.11 -7.91
CA ARG A 28 -38.50 -1.53 -6.55
C ARG A 28 -37.33 -2.04 -5.70
N ASP A 29 -36.64 -3.08 -6.16
CA ASP A 29 -35.53 -3.71 -5.48
C ASP A 29 -34.14 -3.13 -5.82
N ILE A 30 -34.05 -2.20 -6.77
CA ILE A 30 -32.79 -1.54 -7.15
C ILE A 30 -32.60 -0.25 -6.33
N ASP A 31 -31.38 0.00 -5.86
CA ASP A 31 -31.03 1.19 -5.05
C ASP A 31 -31.18 2.50 -5.84
N GLN A 32 -31.65 3.56 -5.19
CA GLN A 32 -31.87 4.87 -5.82
C GLN A 32 -30.57 5.48 -6.38
N ALA A 33 -29.42 5.12 -5.81
CA ALA A 33 -28.11 5.56 -6.31
C ALA A 33 -27.82 5.07 -7.73
N TYR A 34 -28.30 3.90 -8.13
CA TYR A 34 -28.14 3.39 -9.49
C TYR A 34 -28.93 4.22 -10.51
N ALA A 35 -30.19 4.54 -10.18
CA ALA A 35 -31.02 5.39 -11.00
C ALA A 35 -30.38 6.79 -11.19
N PHE A 36 -29.81 7.35 -10.12
CA PHE A 36 -29.07 8.62 -10.18
C PHE A 36 -27.84 8.53 -11.09
N LEU A 37 -27.00 7.50 -10.92
CA LEU A 37 -25.82 7.29 -11.76
C LEU A 37 -26.18 7.11 -13.23
N LYS A 38 -27.24 6.36 -13.54
CA LYS A 38 -27.73 6.16 -14.91
C LYS A 38 -28.24 7.46 -15.54
N ALA A 39 -28.96 8.28 -14.78
CA ALA A 39 -29.49 9.57 -15.24
C ALA A 39 -28.37 10.59 -15.54
N HIS A 40 -27.25 10.53 -14.80
CA HIS A 40 -26.13 11.47 -14.95
C HIS A 40 -24.91 10.84 -15.66
N ALA A 41 -25.09 9.69 -16.31
CA ALA A 41 -24.01 9.00 -17.03
C ALA A 41 -23.43 9.81 -18.21
N ALA A 42 -24.22 10.74 -18.76
CA ALA A 42 -23.84 11.58 -19.91
C ALA A 42 -23.06 12.85 -19.54
N GLU A 43 -23.07 13.28 -18.27
CA GLU A 43 -22.49 14.56 -17.83
C GLU A 43 -20.98 14.51 -17.52
N GLY A 44 -20.30 13.47 -17.98
CA GLY A 44 -18.85 13.50 -18.14
C GLY A 44 -18.10 12.48 -17.29
N ALA A 45 -17.08 11.91 -17.92
CA ALA A 45 -16.07 11.05 -17.34
C ALA A 45 -15.37 11.73 -16.14
N VAL A 46 -15.88 11.53 -14.92
CA VAL A 46 -15.21 11.95 -13.68
C VAL A 46 -14.20 10.89 -13.23
N SER A 47 -13.43 10.35 -14.18
CA SER A 47 -12.31 9.45 -13.91
C SER A 47 -11.03 10.22 -13.51
N GLU A 48 -11.03 11.56 -13.63
CA GLU A 48 -9.83 12.40 -13.47
C GLU A 48 -9.85 13.36 -12.26
N LEU A 49 -10.97 13.51 -11.55
CA LEU A 49 -10.97 14.35 -10.34
C LEU A 49 -10.38 13.57 -9.16
N ALA A 50 -9.31 14.10 -8.58
CA ALA A 50 -8.79 13.60 -7.30
C ALA A 50 -9.95 13.57 -6.28
N PHE A 51 -10.27 12.41 -5.71
CA PHE A 51 -11.39 12.28 -4.76
C PHE A 51 -11.11 12.95 -3.40
N ALA A 52 -9.83 13.19 -3.07
CA ALA A 52 -9.41 13.71 -1.77
C ALA A 52 -10.04 15.07 -1.37
N PRO A 53 -10.18 16.09 -2.26
CA PRO A 53 -10.86 17.34 -1.95
C PRO A 53 -12.37 17.15 -1.72
N ILE A 54 -13.03 16.30 -2.51
CA ILE A 54 -14.46 15.98 -2.35
C ILE A 54 -14.68 15.35 -0.97
N ARG A 55 -13.83 14.38 -0.60
CA ARG A 55 -13.86 13.75 0.73
C ARG A 55 -13.68 14.77 1.85
N ARG A 56 -12.69 15.68 1.75
CA ARG A 56 -12.48 16.74 2.76
C ARG A 56 -13.70 17.64 2.90
N LYS A 57 -14.37 17.96 1.80
CA LYS A 57 -15.60 18.77 1.78
C LYS A 57 -16.74 18.06 2.53
N VAL A 58 -16.90 16.75 2.32
CA VAL A 58 -17.87 15.92 3.05
C VAL A 58 -17.50 15.81 4.54
N ASP A 59 -16.24 15.52 4.86
CA ASP A 59 -15.74 15.40 6.24
C ASP A 59 -16.06 16.66 7.07
N TRP A 60 -15.78 17.85 6.54
CA TRP A 60 -16.01 19.13 7.22
C TRP A 60 -17.48 19.48 7.44
N ARG A 61 -18.42 18.87 6.70
CA ARG A 61 -19.85 19.14 6.87
C ARG A 61 -20.56 18.12 7.76
N LEU A 62 -20.18 16.86 7.69
CA LEU A 62 -20.84 15.79 8.45
C LEU A 62 -20.21 15.59 9.83
N ILE A 63 -18.89 15.43 9.90
CA ILE A 63 -18.22 14.94 11.12
C ILE A 63 -18.36 15.91 12.30
N PRO A 64 -18.23 17.25 12.15
CA PRO A 64 -18.40 18.17 13.28
C PRO A 64 -19.79 18.13 13.90
N VAL A 65 -20.85 18.01 13.10
CA VAL A 65 -22.24 17.94 13.60
C VAL A 65 -22.46 16.63 14.34
N LEU A 66 -22.04 15.51 13.73
CA LEU A 66 -22.12 14.19 14.34
C LEU A 66 -21.33 14.12 15.67
N PHE A 67 -20.14 14.70 15.69
CA PHE A 67 -19.30 14.81 16.88
C PHE A 67 -19.99 15.59 18.01
N LEU A 68 -20.54 16.77 17.71
CA LEU A 68 -21.21 17.61 18.72
C LEU A 68 -22.46 16.94 19.26
N VAL A 69 -23.26 16.30 18.40
CA VAL A 69 -24.46 15.56 18.82
C VAL A 69 -24.07 14.44 19.78
N TYR A 70 -23.03 13.67 19.45
CA TYR A 70 -22.55 12.59 20.31
C TYR A 70 -21.88 13.08 21.61
N ALA A 71 -21.23 14.25 21.57
CA ALA A 71 -20.67 14.87 22.78
C ALA A 71 -21.76 15.29 23.77
N MET A 72 -22.81 15.97 23.29
CA MET A 72 -23.99 16.28 24.11
C MET A 72 -24.64 14.99 24.63
N ASN A 73 -24.63 13.93 23.81
CA ASN A 73 -25.25 12.65 24.12
C ASN A 73 -24.63 12.02 25.36
N LEU A 74 -23.30 12.05 25.47
CA LEU A 74 -22.65 11.58 26.70
C LEU A 74 -22.89 12.53 27.88
N ILE A 75 -22.78 13.85 27.67
CA ILE A 75 -22.93 14.82 28.77
C ILE A 75 -24.25 14.60 29.49
N ASP A 76 -25.35 14.40 28.75
CA ASP A 76 -26.67 14.17 29.34
C ASP A 76 -26.75 12.83 30.09
N LYS A 77 -26.18 11.74 29.55
CA LYS A 77 -26.11 10.45 30.24
C LYS A 77 -25.36 10.52 31.57
N VAL A 78 -24.22 11.21 31.60
CA VAL A 78 -23.35 11.31 32.79
C VAL A 78 -23.83 12.39 33.75
N SER A 79 -24.69 13.31 33.32
CA SER A 79 -25.22 14.37 34.19
C SER A 79 -25.97 13.85 35.42
N LEU A 80 -26.56 12.64 35.37
CA LEU A 80 -27.15 12.01 36.57
C LEU A 80 -26.11 11.72 37.66
N ASN A 81 -24.92 11.25 37.27
CA ASN A 81 -23.78 10.98 38.18
C ASN A 81 -23.25 12.28 38.79
N TYR A 82 -23.19 13.36 38.01
CA TYR A 82 -22.81 14.69 38.51
C TYR A 82 -23.88 15.29 39.43
N ALA A 83 -25.15 15.21 39.07
CA ALA A 83 -26.26 15.67 39.90
C ALA A 83 -26.32 14.92 41.25
N ALA A 84 -25.99 13.63 41.25
CA ALA A 84 -25.90 12.82 42.47
C ALA A 84 -24.90 13.40 43.49
N VAL A 85 -23.72 13.86 43.04
CA VAL A 85 -22.72 14.46 43.93
C VAL A 85 -23.00 15.93 44.28
N MET A 86 -23.88 16.60 43.53
CA MET A 86 -24.37 17.97 43.79
C MET A 86 -25.54 18.05 44.79
N GLY A 87 -26.14 16.92 45.18
CA GLY A 87 -27.20 16.89 46.19
C GLY A 87 -28.60 16.54 45.67
N LEU A 88 -28.76 16.13 44.41
CA LEU A 88 -30.02 15.59 43.86
C LEU A 88 -30.72 14.58 44.79
N PRO A 89 -30.03 13.60 45.42
CA PRO A 89 -30.71 12.59 46.23
C PRO A 89 -31.31 13.18 47.51
N LYS A 90 -30.66 14.22 48.06
CA LYS A 90 -31.16 14.94 49.23
C LYS A 90 -32.34 15.84 48.86
N ASP A 91 -32.24 16.56 47.74
CA ASP A 91 -33.28 17.50 47.28
C ASP A 91 -34.60 16.79 46.94
N LEU A 92 -34.52 15.63 46.26
CA LEU A 92 -35.70 14.86 45.83
C LEU A 92 -36.11 13.74 46.81
N LYS A 93 -35.43 13.64 47.97
CA LYS A 93 -35.63 12.59 48.99
C LYS A 93 -35.55 11.16 48.43
N LEU A 94 -34.56 10.91 47.57
CA LEU A 94 -34.33 9.60 46.96
C LEU A 94 -33.69 8.64 47.97
N GLY A 95 -34.18 7.41 48.03
CA GLY A 95 -33.71 6.37 48.96
C GLY A 95 -33.29 5.08 48.25
N GLY A 96 -32.50 4.25 48.94
CA GLY A 96 -32.13 2.90 48.46
C GLY A 96 -31.53 2.90 47.05
N ASN A 97 -32.22 2.24 46.11
CA ASN A 97 -31.81 2.07 44.72
C ASN A 97 -32.48 3.07 43.75
N ASP A 98 -33.14 4.12 44.24
CA ASP A 98 -33.88 5.07 43.38
C ASP A 98 -33.01 5.69 42.28
N ILE A 99 -31.75 6.03 42.57
CA ILE A 99 -30.81 6.55 41.55
C ILE A 99 -30.52 5.48 40.49
N THR A 100 -30.23 4.25 40.92
CA THR A 100 -30.00 3.11 40.02
C THR A 100 -31.21 2.87 39.13
N ASN A 101 -32.41 2.83 39.72
CA ASN A 101 -33.66 2.60 38.99
C ASN A 101 -33.98 3.74 38.01
N THR A 102 -33.64 4.98 38.37
CA THR A 102 -33.75 6.15 37.48
C THR A 102 -32.82 6.03 36.26
N ALA A 103 -31.59 5.52 36.46
CA ALA A 103 -30.67 5.23 35.35
C ALA A 103 -31.22 4.09 34.47
N THR A 104 -31.75 3.03 35.08
CA THR A 104 -32.36 1.89 34.38
C THR A 104 -33.60 2.29 33.56
N ALA A 105 -34.48 3.14 34.10
CA ALA A 105 -35.71 3.56 33.41
C ALA A 105 -35.42 4.30 32.09
N PHE A 106 -34.35 5.10 32.06
CA PHE A 106 -33.88 5.75 30.83
C PHE A 106 -33.53 4.71 29.74
N PHE A 107 -32.69 3.72 30.05
CA PHE A 107 -32.28 2.72 29.07
C PHE A 107 -33.40 1.71 28.73
N ALA A 108 -34.34 1.49 29.63
CA ALA A 108 -35.55 0.72 29.33
C ALA A 108 -36.43 1.43 28.29
N ALA A 109 -36.65 2.74 28.45
CA ALA A 109 -37.36 3.55 27.46
C ALA A 109 -36.61 3.62 26.13
N TYR A 110 -35.28 3.75 26.19
CA TYR A 110 -34.38 3.68 25.03
C TYR A 110 -34.58 2.38 24.24
N LEU A 111 -34.56 1.23 24.92
CA LEU A 111 -34.71 -0.09 24.30
C LEU A 111 -36.08 -0.26 23.61
N VAL A 112 -37.16 0.25 24.22
CA VAL A 112 -38.49 0.19 23.62
C VAL A 112 -38.59 1.10 22.39
N ALA A 113 -37.97 2.28 22.44
CA ALA A 113 -37.98 3.25 21.33
C ALA A 113 -37.15 2.82 20.12
N GLU A 114 -36.23 1.87 20.28
CA GLU A 114 -35.49 1.25 19.16
C GLU A 114 -36.43 0.47 18.20
N ILE A 115 -37.45 -0.21 18.73
CA ILE A 115 -38.37 -1.03 17.93
C ILE A 115 -39.04 -0.23 16.80
N PRO A 116 -39.74 0.90 17.08
CA PRO A 116 -40.32 1.72 16.03
C PRO A 116 -39.26 2.39 15.14
N THR A 117 -38.07 2.65 15.68
CA THR A 117 -36.96 3.28 14.93
C THR A 117 -36.53 2.45 13.73
N VAL A 118 -36.52 1.12 13.83
CA VAL A 118 -36.23 0.23 12.68
C VAL A 118 -37.15 0.52 11.49
N PHE A 119 -38.45 0.68 11.73
CA PHE A 119 -39.44 0.92 10.68
C PHE A 119 -39.34 2.33 10.12
N ILE A 120 -39.11 3.32 11.00
CA ILE A 120 -39.00 4.72 10.62
C ILE A 120 -37.77 4.93 9.73
N LEU A 121 -36.61 4.36 10.07
CA LEU A 121 -35.38 4.52 9.30
C LEU A 121 -35.42 3.91 7.88
N ASN A 122 -36.34 2.98 7.62
CA ASN A 122 -36.57 2.46 6.26
C ASN A 122 -37.43 3.41 5.40
N LYS A 123 -38.24 4.30 6.01
CA LYS A 123 -39.21 5.15 5.29
C LYS A 123 -38.91 6.64 5.36
N PHE A 124 -38.22 7.08 6.41
CA PHE A 124 -37.98 8.48 6.69
C PHE A 124 -36.48 8.78 6.67
N PRO A 125 -36.06 9.94 6.13
CA PRO A 125 -34.64 10.30 6.07
C PRO A 125 -33.97 10.31 7.45
N ALA A 126 -32.84 9.61 7.56
CA ALA A 126 -32.11 9.48 8.81
C ALA A 126 -31.64 10.82 9.39
N GLY A 127 -31.23 11.77 8.53
CA GLY A 127 -30.79 13.11 8.95
C GLY A 127 -31.90 13.92 9.64
N LYS A 128 -33.10 13.98 9.04
CA LYS A 128 -34.26 14.65 9.66
C LYS A 128 -34.76 13.94 10.91
N TRP A 129 -34.76 12.60 10.90
CA TRP A 129 -35.14 11.82 12.08
C TRP A 129 -34.23 12.13 13.26
N LEU A 130 -32.92 12.14 13.02
CA LEU A 130 -31.92 12.50 14.02
C LEU A 130 -32.19 13.90 14.60
N ALA A 131 -32.44 14.90 13.76
CA ALA A 131 -32.66 16.27 14.21
C ALA A 131 -33.92 16.43 15.08
N ILE A 132 -35.05 15.82 14.70
CA ILE A 132 -36.30 15.83 15.49
C ILE A 132 -36.05 15.21 16.87
N ASN A 133 -35.33 14.09 16.90
CA ASN A 133 -35.00 13.40 18.13
C ASN A 133 -34.06 14.20 19.02
N VAL A 134 -33.05 14.87 18.47
CA VAL A 134 -32.17 15.75 19.25
C VAL A 134 -32.92 16.93 19.87
N VAL A 135 -33.89 17.53 19.16
CA VAL A 135 -34.75 18.57 19.73
C VAL A 135 -35.63 18.03 20.87
N GLY A 136 -36.31 16.90 20.65
CA GLY A 136 -37.14 16.25 21.67
C GLY A 136 -36.35 15.84 22.92
N TRP A 137 -35.15 15.29 22.70
CA TRP A 137 -34.19 14.95 23.75
C TRP A 137 -33.74 16.19 24.54
N GLY A 138 -33.38 17.29 23.88
CA GLY A 138 -33.01 18.54 24.53
C GLY A 138 -34.13 19.14 25.39
N ILE A 139 -35.38 19.10 24.89
CA ILE A 139 -36.57 19.54 25.65
C ILE A 139 -36.75 18.66 26.89
N ALA A 140 -36.67 17.33 26.74
CA ALA A 140 -36.79 16.40 27.87
C ALA A 140 -35.66 16.62 28.92
N CYS A 141 -34.44 16.89 28.46
CA CYS A 141 -33.30 17.23 29.33
C CYS A 141 -33.60 18.50 30.15
N ALA A 142 -34.02 19.59 29.49
CA ALA A 142 -34.38 20.84 30.17
C ALA A 142 -35.51 20.66 31.19
N CYS A 143 -36.54 19.87 30.84
CA CYS A 143 -37.66 19.55 31.74
C CYS A 143 -37.23 18.78 32.99
N THR A 144 -36.08 18.10 32.99
CA THR A 144 -35.57 17.38 34.16
C THR A 144 -35.25 18.34 35.31
N ALA A 145 -34.90 19.60 35.02
CA ALA A 145 -34.70 20.65 36.03
C ALA A 145 -35.97 20.94 36.86
N ALA A 146 -37.15 20.57 36.37
CA ALA A 146 -38.44 20.75 37.05
C ALA A 146 -38.85 19.56 37.95
N ALA A 147 -38.03 18.50 38.04
CA ALA A 147 -38.35 17.32 38.86
C ALA A 147 -38.47 17.66 40.36
N LYS A 148 -39.47 17.10 41.04
CA LYS A 148 -39.77 17.36 42.47
C LYS A 148 -39.69 16.11 43.35
N ASN A 149 -39.72 14.93 42.76
CA ASN A 149 -39.67 13.64 43.43
C ASN A 149 -39.20 12.53 42.47
N TYR A 150 -39.04 11.32 42.97
CA TYR A 150 -38.64 10.14 42.19
C TYR A 150 -39.49 9.93 40.93
N ALA A 151 -40.82 9.99 41.04
CA ALA A 151 -41.71 9.76 39.90
C ALA A 151 -41.48 10.78 38.76
N THR A 152 -41.44 12.07 39.09
CA THR A 152 -41.19 13.13 38.09
C THR A 152 -39.80 13.02 37.45
N LEU A 153 -38.80 12.58 38.20
CA LEU A 153 -37.45 12.34 37.68
C LEU A 153 -37.45 11.15 36.71
N VAL A 154 -38.09 10.04 37.07
CA VAL A 154 -38.24 8.87 36.19
C VAL A 154 -39.00 9.22 34.90
N THR A 155 -40.08 10.01 34.98
CA THR A 155 -40.82 10.46 33.79
C THR A 155 -39.94 11.25 32.84
N ALA A 156 -39.16 12.22 33.34
CA ALA A 156 -38.23 12.99 32.51
C ALA A 156 -37.20 12.07 31.84
N ARG A 157 -36.67 11.08 32.58
CA ARG A 157 -35.71 10.10 32.08
C ARG A 157 -36.28 9.15 31.02
N VAL A 158 -37.56 8.78 31.11
CA VAL A 158 -38.24 7.96 30.09
C VAL A 158 -38.35 8.72 28.77
N PHE A 159 -38.80 9.98 28.79
CA PHE A 159 -38.86 10.80 27.57
C PHE A 159 -37.47 11.04 26.98
N LEU A 160 -36.49 11.33 27.84
CA LEU A 160 -35.09 11.49 27.43
C LEU A 160 -34.59 10.22 26.72
N GLY A 161 -34.83 9.03 27.29
CA GLY A 161 -34.44 7.75 26.68
C GLY A 161 -35.14 7.47 25.35
N MET A 162 -36.41 7.82 25.22
CA MET A 162 -37.20 7.62 24.01
C MET A 162 -36.67 8.43 22.82
N PHE A 163 -36.35 9.70 23.04
CA PHE A 163 -35.81 10.57 21.98
C PHE A 163 -34.34 10.33 21.71
N GLU A 164 -33.59 9.78 22.68
CA GLU A 164 -32.16 9.54 22.49
C GLU A 164 -31.86 8.24 21.74
N ALA A 165 -32.76 7.26 21.78
CA ALA A 165 -32.62 5.95 21.13
C ALA A 165 -32.15 6.03 19.66
N PRO A 166 -32.77 6.85 18.79
CA PRO A 166 -32.46 6.79 17.37
C PRO A 166 -31.10 7.39 16.98
N VAL A 167 -30.43 8.07 17.91
CA VAL A 167 -29.23 8.88 17.61
C VAL A 167 -28.14 8.02 16.97
N VAL A 168 -27.71 6.95 17.65
CA VAL A 168 -26.63 6.08 17.17
C VAL A 168 -26.97 5.40 15.83
N PRO A 169 -28.11 4.72 15.65
CA PRO A 169 -28.42 4.05 14.39
C PRO A 169 -28.52 5.04 13.22
N CYS A 170 -29.04 6.26 13.43
CA CYS A 170 -29.01 7.31 12.41
C CYS A 170 -27.57 7.65 11.99
N MET A 171 -26.67 7.83 12.96
CA MET A 171 -25.28 8.20 12.68
C MET A 171 -24.51 7.10 11.95
N ILE A 172 -24.75 5.83 12.29
CA ILE A 172 -24.16 4.67 11.60
C ILE A 172 -24.62 4.65 10.13
N LEU A 173 -25.92 4.79 9.89
CA LEU A 173 -26.49 4.77 8.54
C LEU A 173 -25.97 5.95 7.70
N ILE A 174 -26.05 7.19 8.21
CA ILE A 174 -25.55 8.38 7.52
C ILE A 174 -24.07 8.21 7.16
N SER A 175 -23.23 7.78 8.11
CA SER A 175 -21.80 7.62 7.84
C SER A 175 -21.53 6.55 6.77
N SER A 176 -22.29 5.45 6.80
CA SER A 176 -22.13 4.35 5.83
C SER A 176 -22.58 4.70 4.40
N GLN A 177 -23.29 5.81 4.20
CA GLN A 177 -23.71 6.30 2.87
C GLN A 177 -22.63 7.12 2.15
N TYR A 178 -21.68 7.71 2.88
CA TYR A 178 -20.68 8.64 2.33
C TYR A 178 -19.26 8.07 2.29
N TYR A 179 -18.97 7.02 3.06
CA TYR A 179 -17.61 6.51 3.26
C TYR A 179 -17.49 5.02 2.92
N THR A 180 -16.34 4.64 2.36
CA THR A 180 -15.97 3.24 2.12
C THR A 180 -15.74 2.46 3.41
N LYS A 181 -15.79 1.12 3.39
CA LYS A 181 -15.53 0.25 4.57
C LYS A 181 -14.20 0.57 5.28
N ARG A 182 -13.19 1.04 4.54
CA ARG A 182 -11.88 1.45 5.10
C ARG A 182 -11.94 2.83 5.75
N GLU A 183 -12.59 3.79 5.10
CA GLU A 183 -12.70 5.17 5.59
C GLU A 183 -13.65 5.32 6.77
N GLN A 184 -14.67 4.46 6.87
CA GLN A 184 -15.62 4.45 7.99
C GLN A 184 -14.89 4.34 9.34
N SER A 185 -13.74 3.65 9.41
CA SER A 185 -13.09 3.41 10.70
C SER A 185 -12.65 4.68 11.42
N SER A 186 -11.91 5.57 10.74
CA SER A 186 -11.49 6.84 11.33
C SER A 186 -12.66 7.79 11.56
N ARG A 187 -13.64 7.86 10.64
CA ARG A 187 -14.76 8.80 10.77
C ARG A 187 -15.67 8.43 11.93
N PHE A 188 -15.94 7.14 12.12
CA PHE A 188 -16.66 6.65 13.29
C PHE A 188 -15.94 7.01 14.57
N ALA A 189 -14.62 6.83 14.60
CA ALA A 189 -13.84 7.21 15.78
C ALA A 189 -13.85 8.72 16.04
N PHE A 190 -13.78 9.57 15.00
CA PHE A 190 -13.82 11.01 15.17
C PHE A 190 -15.12 11.48 15.82
N TRP A 191 -16.29 11.12 15.28
CA TRP A 191 -17.54 11.55 15.91
C TRP A 191 -17.75 10.89 17.28
N TYR A 192 -17.28 9.64 17.46
CA TYR A 192 -17.40 8.96 18.75
C TYR A 192 -16.45 9.50 19.82
N CYS A 193 -15.34 10.16 19.46
CA CYS A 193 -14.51 10.93 20.40
C CYS A 193 -15.30 12.04 21.10
N GLY A 194 -16.48 12.41 20.57
CA GLY A 194 -17.45 13.24 21.28
C GLY A 194 -17.76 12.70 22.68
N LEU A 195 -17.73 11.38 22.88
CA LEU A 195 -17.83 10.74 24.20
C LEU A 195 -16.73 11.27 25.13
N GLY A 196 -15.46 11.10 24.80
CA GLY A 196 -14.39 11.55 25.70
C GLY A 196 -14.40 13.06 25.95
N VAL A 197 -14.76 13.88 24.94
CA VAL A 197 -14.93 15.33 25.11
C VAL A 197 -16.12 15.64 26.02
N GLY A 198 -17.23 14.92 25.88
CA GLY A 198 -18.38 15.04 26.76
C GLY A 198 -18.05 14.73 28.21
N GLN A 199 -17.17 13.76 28.47
CA GLN A 199 -16.71 13.43 29.82
C GLN A 199 -15.87 14.56 30.43
N ILE A 200 -14.97 15.16 29.63
CA ILE A 200 -14.13 16.30 30.04
C ILE A 200 -15.01 17.52 30.35
N VAL A 201 -15.85 17.91 29.38
CA VAL A 201 -16.72 19.08 29.50
C VAL A 201 -17.73 18.88 30.62
N GLY A 202 -18.34 17.70 30.73
CA GLY A 202 -19.27 17.36 31.80
C GLY A 202 -18.64 17.44 33.20
N GLY A 203 -17.41 16.95 33.37
CA GLY A 203 -16.66 17.06 34.62
C GLY A 203 -16.37 18.52 35.01
N LEU A 204 -15.99 19.34 34.03
CA LEU A 204 -15.74 20.78 34.24
C LEU A 204 -17.03 21.56 34.53
N LEU A 205 -18.11 21.29 33.80
CA LEU A 205 -19.43 21.87 34.06
C LEU A 205 -19.93 21.47 35.46
N SER A 206 -19.73 20.22 35.85
CA SER A 206 -20.06 19.75 37.19
C SER A 206 -19.29 20.51 38.27
N PHE A 207 -17.99 20.72 38.07
CA PHE A 207 -17.19 21.53 38.98
C PHE A 207 -17.66 22.99 39.04
N ALA A 208 -17.98 23.60 37.89
CA ALA A 208 -18.45 24.98 37.80
C ALA A 208 -19.80 25.18 38.51
N PHE A 209 -20.80 24.36 38.21
CA PHE A 209 -22.13 24.49 38.81
C PHE A 209 -22.18 24.11 40.30
N GLN A 210 -21.20 23.36 40.81
CA GLN A 210 -21.03 23.16 42.26
C GLN A 210 -20.62 24.44 43.03
N HIS A 211 -20.22 25.52 42.35
CA HIS A 211 -19.95 26.81 42.98
C HIS A 211 -21.19 27.72 43.07
N VAL A 212 -22.26 27.40 42.33
CA VAL A 212 -23.50 28.18 42.36
C VAL A 212 -24.27 27.85 43.63
N GLN A 213 -24.24 28.76 44.61
CA GLN A 213 -25.00 28.65 45.85
C GLN A 213 -26.25 29.52 45.74
N ASN A 214 -27.35 28.92 45.29
CA ASN A 214 -28.67 29.56 45.30
C ASN A 214 -29.65 28.71 46.13
N PRO A 215 -30.30 29.28 47.17
CA PRO A 215 -31.19 28.53 48.06
C PRO A 215 -32.49 28.08 47.39
N HIS A 216 -32.95 28.75 46.33
CA HIS A 216 -34.20 28.44 45.63
C HIS A 216 -34.01 27.58 44.37
N PHE A 217 -32.82 27.60 43.77
CA PHE A 217 -32.55 26.88 42.53
C PHE A 217 -31.17 26.22 42.55
N GLN A 218 -31.16 24.93 42.90
CA GLN A 218 -29.95 24.14 43.10
C GLN A 218 -29.10 24.02 41.83
N GLY A 219 -27.77 23.96 41.97
CA GLY A 219 -26.82 23.94 40.84
C GLY A 219 -27.08 22.83 39.81
N TRP A 220 -27.55 21.66 40.23
CA TRP A 220 -27.88 20.56 39.32
C TRP A 220 -29.09 20.87 38.40
N ARG A 221 -30.05 21.68 38.88
CA ARG A 221 -31.22 22.10 38.08
C ARG A 221 -30.80 23.08 37.00
N ILE A 222 -29.91 24.02 37.33
CA ILE A 222 -29.34 24.98 36.38
C ILE A 222 -28.56 24.23 35.30
N MET A 223 -27.73 23.26 35.70
CA MET A 223 -26.93 22.45 34.79
C MET A 223 -27.81 21.77 33.73
N TRP A 224 -28.86 21.04 34.12
CA TRP A 224 -29.75 20.37 33.15
C TRP A 224 -30.55 21.34 32.28
N LEU A 225 -30.98 22.48 32.82
CA LEU A 225 -31.67 23.49 32.03
C LEU A 225 -30.77 24.05 30.91
N VAL A 226 -29.53 24.42 31.25
CA VAL A 226 -28.56 24.95 30.28
C VAL A 226 -28.20 23.90 29.24
N LEU A 227 -27.91 22.67 29.67
CA LEU A 227 -27.59 21.57 28.76
C LEU A 227 -28.73 21.28 27.79
N GLY A 228 -29.97 21.20 28.29
CA GLY A 228 -31.14 20.97 27.45
C GLY A 228 -31.35 22.05 26.40
N ILE A 229 -31.19 23.34 26.75
CA ILE A 229 -31.29 24.45 25.79
C ILE A 229 -30.21 24.35 24.70
N VAL A 230 -28.97 24.06 25.08
CA VAL A 230 -27.87 23.88 24.11
C VAL A 230 -28.17 22.71 23.17
N THR A 231 -28.68 21.60 23.70
CA THR A 231 -29.06 20.42 22.89
C THR A 231 -30.21 20.75 21.92
N VAL A 232 -31.20 21.55 22.32
CA VAL A 232 -32.27 22.02 21.41
C VAL A 232 -31.70 22.84 20.25
N VAL A 233 -30.81 23.80 20.55
CA VAL A 233 -30.14 24.60 19.51
C VAL A 233 -29.35 23.71 18.56
N LEU A 234 -28.63 22.72 19.09
CA LEU A 234 -27.89 21.75 18.29
C LEU A 234 -28.81 20.90 17.41
N GLY A 235 -29.98 20.50 17.90
CA GLY A 235 -30.99 19.78 17.11
C GLY A 235 -31.51 20.60 15.93
N VAL A 236 -31.76 21.89 16.14
CA VAL A 236 -32.13 22.83 15.06
C VAL A 236 -30.99 22.99 14.05
N VAL A 237 -29.74 23.13 14.50
CA VAL A 237 -28.57 23.17 13.60
C VAL A 237 -28.45 21.88 12.79
N THR A 238 -28.64 20.72 13.43
CA THR A 238 -28.59 19.40 12.80
C THR A 238 -29.62 19.27 11.67
N TRP A 239 -30.83 19.82 11.85
CA TRP A 239 -31.88 19.84 10.82
C TRP A 239 -31.43 20.52 9.52
N PHE A 240 -30.73 21.64 9.62
CA PHE A 240 -30.29 22.42 8.45
C PHE A 240 -28.93 21.96 7.90
N ALA A 241 -28.05 21.45 8.74
CA ALA A 241 -26.69 21.10 8.36
C ALA A 241 -26.57 19.70 7.74
N LEU A 242 -27.34 18.70 8.21
CA LEU A 242 -27.23 17.33 7.70
C LEU A 242 -28.09 17.11 6.44
N PRO A 243 -27.50 16.65 5.32
CA PRO A 243 -28.24 16.18 4.16
C PRO A 243 -28.86 14.80 4.41
N ASP A 244 -29.92 14.49 3.66
CA ASP A 244 -30.68 13.25 3.79
C ASP A 244 -30.04 12.05 3.08
N SER A 245 -29.28 12.29 2.02
CA SER A 245 -28.53 11.30 1.26
C SER A 245 -27.44 12.01 0.42
N PRO A 246 -26.44 11.29 -0.10
CA PRO A 246 -25.44 11.88 -1.01
C PRO A 246 -26.08 12.57 -2.21
N MET A 247 -27.19 12.02 -2.72
CA MET A 247 -27.94 12.58 -3.85
C MET A 247 -28.63 13.91 -3.50
N ALA A 248 -29.09 14.05 -2.25
CA ALA A 248 -29.76 15.26 -1.75
C ALA A 248 -28.79 16.31 -1.16
N ALA A 249 -27.48 16.07 -1.21
CA ALA A 249 -26.47 16.95 -0.64
C ALA A 249 -26.33 18.24 -1.47
N ARG A 250 -26.91 19.34 -0.97
CA ARG A 250 -26.91 20.66 -1.64
C ARG A 250 -25.52 21.30 -1.77
N PHE A 251 -24.55 20.85 -0.99
CA PHE A 251 -23.18 21.36 -1.05
C PHE A 251 -22.31 20.64 -2.10
N LEU A 252 -22.80 19.55 -2.69
CA LEU A 252 -22.12 18.82 -3.76
C LEU A 252 -22.76 19.16 -5.11
N THR A 253 -21.93 19.31 -6.14
CA THR A 253 -22.37 19.36 -7.54
C THR A 253 -22.81 17.97 -8.02
N ASP A 254 -23.59 17.87 -9.09
CA ASP A 254 -24.06 16.56 -9.58
C ASP A 254 -22.91 15.64 -10.01
N ALA A 255 -21.83 16.20 -10.56
CA ALA A 255 -20.57 15.50 -10.81
C ALA A 255 -19.90 14.98 -9.51
N GLU A 256 -19.80 15.81 -8.47
CA GLU A 256 -19.26 15.39 -7.17
C GLU A 256 -20.13 14.31 -6.50
N LYS A 257 -21.46 14.37 -6.66
CA LYS A 257 -22.39 13.35 -6.15
C LYS A 257 -22.17 12.01 -6.84
N SER A 258 -22.06 12.01 -8.17
CA SER A 258 -21.75 10.80 -8.95
C SER A 258 -20.41 10.19 -8.53
N ALA A 259 -19.38 11.01 -8.31
CA ALA A 259 -18.08 10.54 -7.81
C ALA A 259 -18.18 9.89 -6.41
N VAL A 260 -18.95 10.47 -5.48
CA VAL A 260 -19.19 9.87 -4.15
C VAL A 260 -19.91 8.53 -4.27
N LEU A 261 -20.93 8.42 -5.12
CA LEU A 261 -21.68 7.19 -5.31
C LEU A 261 -20.81 6.09 -5.94
N GLN A 262 -20.00 6.42 -6.96
CA GLN A 262 -19.03 5.49 -7.55
C GLN A 262 -18.00 5.02 -6.52
N HIS A 263 -17.46 5.93 -5.72
CA HIS A 263 -16.49 5.62 -4.67
C HIS A 263 -17.07 4.67 -3.60
N VAL A 264 -18.32 4.89 -3.18
CA VAL A 264 -18.99 4.05 -2.16
C VAL A 264 -19.50 2.72 -2.73
N SER A 265 -19.65 2.59 -4.06
CA SER A 265 -20.15 1.37 -4.72
C SER A 265 -19.34 0.11 -4.41
N VAL A 266 -18.06 0.27 -4.08
CA VAL A 266 -17.15 -0.81 -3.64
C VAL A 266 -17.66 -1.52 -2.39
N ASN A 267 -18.48 -0.87 -1.56
CA ASN A 267 -19.00 -1.47 -0.33
C ASN A 267 -20.01 -2.60 -0.58
N ARG A 268 -20.73 -2.61 -1.72
CA ARG A 268 -21.79 -3.58 -2.06
C ARG A 268 -22.88 -3.74 -0.98
N THR A 269 -23.14 -2.69 -0.19
CA THR A 269 -24.12 -2.68 0.90
C THR A 269 -25.41 -1.91 0.57
N GLY A 270 -25.47 -1.23 -0.59
CA GLY A 270 -26.51 -0.25 -0.94
C GLY A 270 -26.28 1.13 -0.30
N VAL A 271 -26.94 2.17 -0.80
CA VAL A 271 -26.85 3.55 -0.29
C VAL A 271 -28.20 3.98 0.29
N LEU A 272 -29.28 3.90 -0.49
CA LEU A 272 -30.63 4.25 -0.04
C LEU A 272 -31.67 3.44 -0.81
N ASN A 273 -32.39 2.59 -0.09
CA ASN A 273 -33.58 1.91 -0.60
C ASN A 273 -34.70 1.97 0.47
N THR A 274 -35.89 2.40 0.05
CA THR A 274 -37.07 2.59 0.90
C THR A 274 -38.01 1.38 0.92
N HIS A 275 -37.69 0.33 0.17
CA HIS A 275 -38.48 -0.90 0.09
C HIS A 275 -38.19 -1.80 1.30
N PHE A 276 -39.21 -1.96 2.15
CA PHE A 276 -39.13 -2.76 3.36
C PHE A 276 -39.34 -4.25 3.07
N LYS A 277 -38.34 -5.09 3.40
CA LYS A 277 -38.39 -6.55 3.18
C LYS A 277 -38.40 -7.33 4.50
N PRO A 278 -39.56 -7.86 4.96
CA PRO A 278 -39.63 -8.65 6.19
C PRO A 278 -38.70 -9.87 6.21
N ALA A 279 -38.47 -10.48 5.04
CA ALA A 279 -37.55 -11.62 4.90
C ALA A 279 -36.11 -11.27 5.33
N GLN A 280 -35.66 -10.03 5.09
CA GLN A 280 -34.33 -9.56 5.52
C GLN A 280 -34.25 -9.45 7.06
N ILE A 281 -35.35 -9.14 7.75
CA ILE A 281 -35.39 -9.13 9.23
C ILE A 281 -35.31 -10.55 9.76
N LEU A 282 -36.04 -11.49 9.17
CA LEU A 282 -35.99 -12.88 9.59
C LEU A 282 -34.58 -13.48 9.39
N GLU A 283 -33.92 -13.14 8.27
CA GLU A 283 -32.53 -13.50 8.02
C GLU A 283 -31.59 -12.87 9.07
N ALA A 284 -31.78 -11.59 9.40
CA ALA A 284 -30.99 -10.89 10.42
C ALA A 284 -31.15 -11.52 11.81
N ALA A 285 -32.39 -11.84 12.19
CA ALA A 285 -32.72 -12.44 13.47
C ALA A 285 -32.15 -13.87 13.60
N GLY A 286 -31.99 -14.58 12.50
CA GLY A 286 -31.32 -15.88 12.44
C GLY A 286 -29.81 -15.82 12.23
N ASP A 287 -29.20 -14.64 12.20
CA ASP A 287 -27.78 -14.48 11.84
C ASP A 287 -26.84 -14.58 13.08
N PRO A 288 -26.01 -15.63 13.21
CA PRO A 288 -25.12 -15.78 14.35
C PRO A 288 -24.13 -14.61 14.50
N GLN A 289 -23.68 -14.03 13.38
CA GLN A 289 -22.78 -12.88 13.37
C GLN A 289 -23.36 -11.69 14.14
N ILE A 290 -24.64 -11.38 13.89
CA ILE A 290 -25.32 -10.21 14.45
C ILE A 290 -25.48 -10.39 15.96
N TRP A 291 -25.83 -11.60 16.43
CA TRP A 291 -25.94 -11.90 17.85
C TRP A 291 -24.59 -11.91 18.58
N LEU A 292 -23.53 -12.42 17.95
CA LEU A 292 -22.17 -12.35 18.50
C LEU A 292 -21.73 -10.89 18.65
N LEU A 293 -21.94 -10.04 17.64
CA LEU A 293 -21.66 -8.60 17.70
C LEU A 293 -22.51 -7.87 18.75
N ALA A 294 -23.79 -8.27 18.91
CA ALA A 294 -24.67 -7.74 19.94
C ALA A 294 -24.16 -8.10 21.35
N LEU A 295 -23.80 -9.36 21.59
CA LEU A 295 -23.23 -9.79 22.88
C LEU A 295 -21.88 -9.11 23.17
N MET A 296 -21.02 -8.98 22.15
CA MET A 296 -19.79 -8.20 22.22
C MET A 296 -20.08 -6.71 22.51
N THR A 297 -21.25 -6.19 22.17
CA THR A 297 -21.63 -4.82 22.56
C THR A 297 -22.17 -4.76 23.99
N VAL A 298 -23.00 -5.73 24.41
CA VAL A 298 -23.59 -5.78 25.76
C VAL A 298 -22.50 -5.84 26.83
N LEU A 299 -21.52 -6.75 26.69
CA LEU A 299 -20.59 -7.05 27.77
C LEU A 299 -19.71 -5.85 28.18
N PRO A 300 -19.00 -5.14 27.26
CA PRO A 300 -18.29 -3.92 27.62
C PRO A 300 -19.22 -2.82 28.10
N SER A 301 -20.46 -2.76 27.57
CA SER A 301 -21.45 -1.76 27.97
C SER A 301 -21.94 -1.93 29.42
N ILE A 302 -21.86 -3.13 30.00
CA ILE A 302 -22.08 -3.34 31.45
C ILE A 302 -21.06 -2.55 32.26
N SER A 303 -19.79 -2.63 31.86
CA SER A 303 -18.71 -1.85 32.48
C SER A 303 -18.85 -0.35 32.22
N ALA A 304 -19.26 0.04 31.02
CA ALA A 304 -19.54 1.44 30.69
C ALA A 304 -20.69 2.02 31.53
N GLY A 305 -21.76 1.26 31.75
CA GLY A 305 -22.91 1.66 32.59
C GLY A 305 -22.53 1.95 34.04
N VAL A 306 -21.54 1.22 34.56
CA VAL A 306 -20.93 1.49 35.87
C VAL A 306 -20.21 2.83 35.88
N VAL A 307 -19.38 3.10 34.86
CA VAL A 307 -18.61 4.35 34.76
C VAL A 307 -19.53 5.55 34.61
N THR A 308 -20.53 5.47 33.74
CA THR A 308 -21.44 6.59 33.45
C THR A 308 -22.27 6.97 34.67
N THR A 309 -22.74 5.98 35.46
CA THR A 309 -23.63 6.23 36.60
C THR A 309 -22.88 6.52 37.90
N TYR A 310 -21.73 5.88 38.15
CA TYR A 310 -21.12 5.84 39.49
C TYR A 310 -19.67 6.30 39.58
N SER A 311 -18.99 6.67 38.49
CA SER A 311 -17.55 7.03 38.54
C SER A 311 -17.21 8.18 39.51
N ALA A 312 -17.97 9.28 39.55
CA ALA A 312 -17.70 10.39 40.48
C ALA A 312 -18.03 9.99 41.94
N THR A 313 -19.07 9.15 42.11
CA THR A 313 -19.43 8.57 43.41
C THR A 313 -18.34 7.63 43.93
N LEU A 314 -17.73 6.80 43.07
CA LEU A 314 -16.60 5.93 43.40
C LEU A 314 -15.37 6.74 43.81
N ILE A 315 -15.01 7.76 43.04
CA ILE A 315 -13.87 8.63 43.36
C ILE A 315 -14.08 9.34 44.71
N ARG A 316 -15.30 9.85 44.96
CA ARG A 316 -15.66 10.41 46.27
C ARG A 316 -15.53 9.35 47.39
N GLY A 317 -15.91 8.11 47.11
CA GLY A 317 -15.76 6.96 48.02
C GLY A 317 -14.30 6.62 48.39
N PHE A 318 -13.32 7.10 47.64
CA PHE A 318 -11.89 6.98 47.97
C PHE A 318 -11.42 8.04 48.98
N GLY A 319 -12.30 8.94 49.41
CA GLY A 319 -12.03 9.99 50.39
C GLY A 319 -11.65 11.35 49.77
N TYR A 320 -12.04 11.61 48.52
CA TYR A 320 -11.93 12.93 47.89
C TYR A 320 -13.23 13.74 48.08
N SER A 321 -13.13 15.08 48.04
CA SER A 321 -14.29 15.97 48.09
C SER A 321 -15.16 15.85 46.82
N SER A 322 -16.44 16.25 46.85
CA SER A 322 -17.30 16.24 45.64
C SER A 322 -16.73 17.06 44.49
N LYS A 323 -16.13 18.21 44.79
CA LYS A 323 -15.50 19.09 43.79
C LYS A 323 -14.25 18.44 43.19
N THR A 324 -13.39 17.88 44.03
CA THR A 324 -12.18 17.17 43.58
C THR A 324 -12.53 15.91 42.80
N ALA A 325 -13.57 15.17 43.21
CA ALA A 325 -14.02 13.97 42.52
C ALA A 325 -14.54 14.25 41.11
N ALA A 326 -15.18 15.40 40.88
CA ALA A 326 -15.58 15.84 39.54
C ALA A 326 -14.35 16.12 38.65
N LEU A 327 -13.36 16.86 39.16
CA LEU A 327 -12.12 17.15 38.42
C LEU A 327 -11.30 15.89 38.12
N LEU A 328 -11.17 14.99 39.10
CA LEU A 328 -10.46 13.72 38.92
C LEU A 328 -11.14 12.78 37.92
N ASN A 329 -12.36 13.09 37.46
CA ASN A 329 -13.01 12.33 36.40
C ASN A 329 -12.59 12.79 34.99
N VAL A 330 -12.11 14.03 34.85
CA VAL A 330 -11.73 14.62 33.55
C VAL A 330 -10.69 13.78 32.78
N PRO A 331 -9.62 13.24 33.39
CA PRO A 331 -8.63 12.44 32.67
C PRO A 331 -9.20 11.20 31.97
N SER A 332 -10.29 10.63 32.49
CA SER A 332 -11.01 9.51 31.86
C SER A 332 -11.40 9.81 30.41
N GLY A 333 -11.84 11.03 30.14
CA GLY A 333 -12.24 11.44 28.79
C GLY A 333 -11.07 11.54 27.83
N ALA A 334 -9.91 12.03 28.29
CA ALA A 334 -8.70 12.07 27.48
C ALA A 334 -8.21 10.66 27.10
N ILE A 335 -8.28 9.72 28.04
CA ILE A 335 -7.93 8.31 27.81
C ILE A 335 -8.87 7.68 26.79
N SER A 336 -10.19 7.92 26.90
CA SER A 336 -11.14 7.47 25.89
C SER A 336 -10.81 8.01 24.50
N ILE A 337 -10.46 9.29 24.36
CA ILE A 337 -10.09 9.90 23.06
C ILE A 337 -8.85 9.22 22.49
N VAL A 338 -7.77 9.12 23.28
CA VAL A 338 -6.52 8.51 22.83
C VAL A 338 -6.74 7.06 22.43
N ALA A 339 -7.46 6.27 23.24
CA ALA A 339 -7.76 4.88 22.93
C ALA A 339 -8.58 4.74 21.63
N CYS A 340 -9.59 5.60 21.43
CA CYS A 340 -10.43 5.58 20.22
C CYS A 340 -9.63 5.91 18.96
N LEU A 341 -8.83 6.97 18.99
CA LEU A 341 -8.03 7.39 17.84
C LEU A 341 -6.95 6.36 17.50
N THR A 342 -6.20 5.86 18.49
CA THR A 342 -5.16 4.84 18.28
C THR A 342 -5.72 3.59 17.62
N CYS A 343 -6.83 3.07 18.14
CA CYS A 343 -7.50 1.88 17.59
C CYS A 343 -7.98 2.13 16.15
N ALA A 344 -8.61 3.27 15.90
CA ALA A 344 -9.17 3.59 14.58
C ALA A 344 -8.10 3.78 13.50
N PHE A 345 -7.01 4.47 13.83
CA PHE A 345 -5.89 4.62 12.89
C PHE A 345 -5.21 3.27 12.64
N ALA A 346 -4.99 2.46 13.67
CA ALA A 346 -4.38 1.15 13.50
C ALA A 346 -5.24 0.23 12.60
N ILE A 347 -6.56 0.21 12.78
CA ILE A 347 -7.48 -0.54 11.91
C ILE A 347 -7.48 0.03 10.47
N GLN A 348 -7.39 1.35 10.30
CA GLN A 348 -7.34 1.98 8.98
C GLN A 348 -6.05 1.62 8.19
N TYR A 349 -4.94 1.42 8.89
CA TYR A 349 -3.63 1.02 8.34
C TYR A 349 -3.43 -0.51 8.29
N GLY A 350 -4.51 -1.29 8.30
CA GLY A 350 -4.44 -2.74 8.00
C GLY A 350 -4.43 -3.67 9.20
N SER A 351 -4.59 -3.16 10.43
CA SER A 351 -4.71 -4.03 11.60
C SER A 351 -6.05 -4.77 11.67
N ASN A 352 -6.05 -5.94 12.29
CA ASN A 352 -7.23 -6.75 12.52
C ASN A 352 -8.15 -6.18 13.61
N ARG A 353 -9.46 -6.08 13.34
CA ARG A 353 -10.47 -5.54 14.28
C ARG A 353 -10.59 -6.38 15.55
N TRP A 354 -10.62 -7.72 15.42
CA TRP A 354 -10.71 -8.63 16.56
C TRP A 354 -9.54 -8.47 17.53
N ALA A 355 -8.32 -8.25 17.02
CA ALA A 355 -7.12 -8.11 17.82
C ALA A 355 -7.16 -6.81 18.64
N TRP A 356 -7.52 -5.70 17.99
CA TRP A 356 -7.69 -4.41 18.67
C TRP A 356 -8.84 -4.42 19.67
N TYR A 357 -9.91 -5.15 19.39
CA TYR A 357 -10.99 -5.36 20.33
C TYR A 357 -10.49 -6.02 21.62
N ILE A 358 -9.72 -7.13 21.50
CA ILE A 358 -9.12 -7.82 22.64
C ILE A 358 -8.12 -6.92 23.37
N ALA A 359 -7.28 -6.19 22.63
CA ALA A 359 -6.32 -5.26 23.20
C ALA A 359 -6.99 -4.18 24.07
N CYS A 360 -8.16 -3.68 23.65
CA CYS A 360 -8.94 -2.71 24.44
C CYS A 360 -9.58 -3.33 25.70
N CYS A 361 -9.87 -4.64 25.71
CA CYS A 361 -10.38 -5.33 26.89
C CYS A 361 -9.30 -5.51 27.98
N ILE A 362 -8.02 -5.62 27.62
CA ILE A 362 -6.91 -5.87 28.57
C ILE A 362 -6.83 -4.79 29.68
N PRO A 363 -6.78 -3.47 29.36
CA PRO A 363 -6.84 -2.44 30.39
C PRO A 363 -8.09 -2.50 31.26
N GLY A 364 -9.24 -2.89 30.67
CA GLY A 364 -10.49 -3.06 31.42
C GLY A 364 -10.43 -4.23 32.43
N ILE A 365 -9.75 -5.32 32.07
CA ILE A 365 -9.48 -6.46 32.98
C ILE A 365 -8.58 -5.99 34.12
N ILE A 366 -7.49 -5.28 33.81
CA ILE A 366 -6.57 -4.72 34.82
C ILE A 366 -7.33 -3.75 35.74
N ALA A 367 -8.18 -2.87 35.18
CA ALA A 367 -9.02 -1.95 35.94
C ALA A 367 -9.95 -2.68 36.93
N GLY A 368 -10.65 -3.72 36.47
CA GLY A 368 -11.50 -4.56 37.31
C GLY A 368 -10.73 -5.19 38.46
N ALA A 369 -9.51 -5.69 38.20
CA ALA A 369 -8.64 -6.28 39.22
C ALA A 369 -8.17 -5.24 40.25
N LEU A 370 -7.68 -4.07 39.80
CA LEU A 370 -7.26 -2.97 40.68
C LEU A 370 -8.41 -2.49 41.57
N LEU A 371 -9.61 -2.33 41.02
CA LEU A 371 -10.76 -1.87 41.80
C LEU A 371 -11.25 -2.92 42.80
N SER A 372 -11.11 -4.20 42.49
CA SER A 372 -11.59 -5.33 43.30
C SER A 372 -10.66 -5.69 44.46
N PHE A 373 -9.35 -5.76 44.21
CA PHE A 373 -8.40 -6.40 45.13
C PHE A 373 -7.50 -5.43 45.90
N LEU A 374 -7.41 -4.17 45.48
CA LEU A 374 -6.46 -3.21 46.03
C LEU A 374 -7.04 -2.54 47.30
N PRO A 375 -6.24 -2.34 48.38
CA PRO A 375 -6.74 -1.74 49.62
C PRO A 375 -7.09 -0.27 49.42
N LYS A 376 -8.05 0.25 50.22
CA LYS A 376 -8.51 1.65 50.18
C LYS A 376 -7.39 2.68 50.42
N SER A 377 -6.29 2.28 51.08
CA SER A 377 -5.13 3.13 51.32
C SER A 377 -4.38 3.51 50.03
N ALA A 378 -4.39 2.63 49.03
CA ALA A 378 -3.68 2.84 47.78
C ALA A 378 -4.56 3.58 46.74
N LYS A 379 -4.94 4.83 47.09
CA LYS A 379 -5.83 5.69 46.30
C LYS A 379 -5.38 5.87 44.84
N GLY A 380 -4.06 5.94 44.60
CA GLY A 380 -3.50 6.07 43.25
C GLY A 380 -3.82 4.88 42.35
N GLY A 381 -3.70 3.66 42.85
CA GLY A 381 -4.03 2.44 42.10
C GLY A 381 -5.53 2.31 41.81
N LEU A 382 -6.38 2.70 42.77
CA LEU A 382 -7.83 2.75 42.56
C LEU A 382 -8.24 3.78 41.50
N LEU A 383 -7.57 4.94 41.50
CA LEU A 383 -7.80 5.98 40.49
C LEU A 383 -7.31 5.53 39.11
N ALA A 384 -6.14 4.88 39.03
CA ALA A 384 -5.65 4.26 37.79
C ALA A 384 -6.64 3.22 37.25
N GLY A 385 -7.29 2.44 38.12
CA GLY A 385 -8.38 1.53 37.71
C GLY A 385 -9.56 2.27 37.05
N ILE A 386 -10.02 3.40 37.61
CA ILE A 386 -11.07 4.24 37.00
C ILE A 386 -10.64 4.83 35.66
N TYR A 387 -9.35 5.04 35.44
CA TYR A 387 -8.82 5.55 34.18
C TYR A 387 -8.70 4.45 33.13
N LEU A 388 -8.15 3.29 33.48
CA LEU A 388 -7.95 2.17 32.57
C LEU A 388 -9.26 1.55 32.06
N ILE A 389 -10.34 1.57 32.85
CA ILE A 389 -11.65 1.10 32.38
C ILE A 389 -12.16 1.91 31.18
N ASN A 390 -11.74 3.17 30.99
CA ASN A 390 -12.13 3.99 29.85
C ASN A 390 -11.43 3.59 28.53
N CYS A 391 -10.44 2.71 28.58
CA CYS A 391 -9.85 2.11 27.38
C CYS A 391 -10.78 1.09 26.70
N ILE A 392 -11.89 0.69 27.35
CA ILE A 392 -12.89 -0.20 26.71
C ILE A 392 -13.77 0.56 25.71
N THR A 393 -13.80 1.90 25.77
CA THR A 393 -14.64 2.75 24.91
C THR A 393 -14.56 2.41 23.40
N PRO A 394 -13.39 2.10 22.81
CA PRO A 394 -13.29 1.75 21.40
C PRO A 394 -13.99 0.44 21.03
N THR A 395 -14.20 -0.48 21.97
CA THR A 395 -14.81 -1.81 21.70
C THR A 395 -16.19 -1.69 21.06
N VAL A 396 -17.01 -0.74 21.53
CA VAL A 396 -18.35 -0.45 20.99
C VAL A 396 -18.28 0.15 19.58
N ILE A 397 -17.28 0.99 19.32
CA ILE A 397 -17.06 1.56 17.97
C ILE A 397 -16.69 0.44 17.00
N ILE A 398 -15.79 -0.45 17.41
CA ILE A 398 -15.36 -1.59 16.59
C ILE A 398 -16.57 -2.43 16.21
N THR A 399 -17.46 -2.76 17.16
CA THR A 399 -18.67 -3.55 16.84
C THR A 399 -19.62 -2.80 15.92
N TYR A 400 -19.82 -1.50 16.08
CA TYR A 400 -20.64 -0.70 15.16
C TYR A 400 -20.08 -0.70 13.73
N GLN A 401 -18.77 -0.51 13.58
CA GLN A 401 -18.10 -0.55 12.28
C GLN A 401 -18.17 -1.95 11.66
N TRP A 402 -18.00 -2.99 12.49
CA TRP A 402 -18.01 -4.37 12.05
C TRP A 402 -19.40 -4.77 11.53
N THR A 403 -20.45 -4.36 12.23
CA THR A 403 -21.85 -4.51 11.78
C THR A 403 -22.10 -3.75 10.48
N ALA A 404 -21.72 -2.47 10.40
CA ALA A 404 -21.93 -1.66 9.19
C ALA A 404 -21.20 -2.21 7.95
N SER A 405 -20.04 -2.85 8.14
CA SER A 405 -19.20 -3.34 7.04
C SER A 405 -19.59 -4.75 6.56
N ASN A 406 -20.22 -5.57 7.42
CA ASN A 406 -20.54 -6.98 7.16
C ASN A 406 -22.05 -7.25 7.10
N THR A 407 -22.89 -6.23 6.96
CA THR A 407 -24.33 -6.40 6.78
C THR A 407 -24.77 -5.68 5.50
N GLY A 408 -25.33 -6.45 4.57
CA GLY A 408 -25.89 -5.97 3.30
C GLY A 408 -27.42 -5.96 3.31
N GLY A 409 -28.03 -5.15 2.44
CA GLY A 409 -29.48 -5.02 2.35
C GLY A 409 -30.04 -3.92 3.25
N ALA A 410 -30.93 -3.08 2.71
CA ALA A 410 -31.39 -1.87 3.39
C ALA A 410 -32.14 -2.17 4.70
N THR A 411 -33.07 -3.13 4.69
CA THR A 411 -33.85 -3.49 5.88
C THR A 411 -32.99 -4.26 6.90
N LYS A 412 -32.11 -5.16 6.45
CA LYS A 412 -31.17 -5.89 7.32
C LYS A 412 -30.22 -4.93 8.05
N ARG A 413 -29.68 -3.92 7.34
CA ARG A 413 -28.77 -2.91 7.90
C ARG A 413 -29.43 -2.01 8.94
N ALA A 414 -30.65 -1.54 8.67
CA ALA A 414 -31.41 -0.76 9.63
C ALA A 414 -31.66 -1.57 10.91
N PHE A 415 -32.11 -2.83 10.77
CA PHE A 415 -32.31 -3.74 11.89
C PHE A 415 -31.02 -4.00 12.68
N ALA A 416 -29.92 -4.34 12.00
CA ALA A 416 -28.65 -4.65 12.64
C ALA A 416 -28.07 -3.44 13.40
N SER A 417 -28.13 -2.24 12.80
CA SER A 417 -27.64 -1.00 13.43
C SER A 417 -28.44 -0.65 14.68
N THR A 418 -29.77 -0.76 14.61
CA THR A 418 -30.67 -0.58 15.76
C THR A 418 -30.43 -1.66 16.82
N LEU A 419 -30.20 -2.91 16.44
CA LEU A 419 -29.90 -3.96 17.41
C LEU A 419 -28.58 -3.70 18.16
N MET A 420 -27.55 -3.17 17.50
CA MET A 420 -26.31 -2.78 18.19
C MET A 420 -26.55 -1.67 19.22
N SER A 421 -27.42 -0.72 18.89
CA SER A 421 -27.83 0.34 19.80
C SER A 421 -28.66 -0.19 20.98
N ALA A 422 -29.60 -1.10 20.71
CA ALA A 422 -30.36 -1.84 21.73
C ALA A 422 -29.45 -2.65 22.66
N ALA A 423 -28.45 -3.34 22.12
CA ALA A 423 -27.46 -4.10 22.89
C ALA A 423 -26.63 -3.20 23.82
N PHE A 424 -26.24 -2.02 23.34
CA PHE A 424 -25.62 -0.99 24.18
C PHE A 424 -26.56 -0.57 25.33
N GLY A 425 -27.85 -0.36 25.04
CA GLY A 425 -28.87 -0.07 26.05
C GLY A 425 -29.00 -1.18 27.10
N VAL A 426 -29.06 -2.45 26.69
CA VAL A 426 -29.14 -3.61 27.60
C VAL A 426 -27.93 -3.66 28.54
N GLY A 427 -26.72 -3.45 28.03
CA GLY A 427 -25.53 -3.40 28.89
C GLY A 427 -25.62 -2.30 29.94
N ASN A 428 -26.13 -1.12 29.57
CA ASN A 428 -26.31 -0.01 30.49
C ASN A 428 -27.56 -0.13 31.41
N ILE A 429 -28.48 -1.06 31.16
CA ILE A 429 -29.50 -1.50 32.12
C ILE A 429 -28.84 -2.35 33.21
N LEU A 430 -28.03 -3.33 32.77
CA LEU A 430 -27.39 -4.32 33.65
C LEU A 430 -26.28 -3.70 34.52
N GLY A 431 -25.47 -2.80 33.96
CA GLY A 431 -24.32 -2.17 34.63
C GLY A 431 -24.65 -1.52 35.97
N PRO A 432 -25.51 -0.49 36.01
CA PRO A 432 -25.92 0.18 37.25
C PRO A 432 -26.56 -0.78 38.25
N GLN A 433 -27.29 -1.80 37.80
CA GLN A 433 -27.94 -2.77 38.68
C GLN A 433 -26.94 -3.69 39.42
N THR A 434 -25.67 -3.72 39.00
CA THR A 434 -24.60 -4.35 39.80
C THR A 434 -24.23 -3.53 41.05
N PHE A 435 -24.56 -2.23 41.09
CA PHE A 435 -24.40 -1.34 42.23
C PHE A 435 -25.70 -1.30 43.06
N GLN A 436 -25.76 -2.19 44.05
CA GLN A 436 -26.86 -2.25 45.00
C GLN A 436 -26.51 -1.54 46.30
N ALA A 437 -27.49 -0.86 46.91
CA ALA A 437 -27.30 -0.18 48.19
C ALA A 437 -26.82 -1.11 49.31
N ARG A 438 -27.18 -2.40 49.27
CA ARG A 438 -26.75 -3.42 50.25
C ARG A 438 -25.25 -3.70 50.24
N ASP A 439 -24.58 -3.44 49.11
CA ASP A 439 -23.16 -3.73 48.91
C ASP A 439 -22.27 -2.49 49.18
N ALA A 440 -22.90 -1.36 49.55
CA ALA A 440 -22.21 -0.16 49.96
C ALA A 440 -21.42 -0.40 51.27
N PRO A 441 -20.22 0.20 51.44
CA PRO A 441 -19.54 1.13 50.55
C PRO A 441 -18.49 0.46 49.63
N ARG A 442 -18.38 -0.88 49.62
CA ARG A 442 -17.30 -1.57 48.89
C ARG A 442 -17.68 -1.92 47.45
N TYR A 443 -18.95 -2.22 47.19
CA TYR A 443 -19.52 -2.59 45.89
C TYR A 443 -18.71 -3.67 45.16
N LEU A 444 -18.31 -4.72 45.89
CA LEU A 444 -17.49 -5.82 45.32
C LEU A 444 -18.17 -6.53 44.13
N PRO A 445 -19.48 -6.85 44.17
CA PRO A 445 -20.13 -7.52 43.03
C PRO A 445 -20.01 -6.74 41.72
N ALA A 446 -20.19 -5.42 41.78
CA ALA A 446 -20.01 -4.54 40.63
C ALA A 446 -18.59 -4.55 40.07
N LYS A 447 -17.58 -4.54 40.94
CA LYS A 447 -16.17 -4.55 40.54
C LYS A 447 -15.78 -5.89 39.91
N HIS A 448 -16.30 -7.00 40.45
CA HIS A 448 -16.14 -8.32 39.84
C HIS A 448 -16.85 -8.41 38.48
N ALA A 449 -18.02 -7.78 38.33
CA ALA A 449 -18.73 -7.74 37.06
C ALA A 449 -17.92 -7.02 35.97
N VAL A 450 -17.23 -5.93 36.30
CA VAL A 450 -16.31 -5.26 35.35
C VAL A 450 -15.26 -6.25 34.85
N LEU A 451 -14.57 -6.96 35.75
CA LEU A 451 -13.55 -7.94 35.36
C LEU A 451 -14.13 -9.06 34.48
N ALA A 452 -15.20 -9.72 34.93
CA ALA A 452 -15.78 -10.88 34.26
C ALA A 452 -16.32 -10.55 32.86
N THR A 453 -16.96 -9.39 32.70
CA THR A 453 -17.55 -8.98 31.42
C THR A 453 -16.49 -8.68 30.36
N GLN A 454 -15.34 -8.11 30.74
CA GLN A 454 -14.23 -7.88 29.79
C GLN A 454 -13.56 -9.18 29.34
N CYS A 455 -13.37 -10.14 30.25
CA CYS A 455 -12.86 -11.47 29.89
C CYS A 455 -13.80 -12.19 28.91
N ALA A 456 -15.10 -12.17 29.18
CA ALA A 456 -16.11 -12.77 28.31
C ALA A 456 -16.18 -12.06 26.93
N ALA A 457 -16.05 -10.74 26.91
CA ALA A 457 -16.02 -9.96 25.66
C ALA A 457 -14.82 -10.34 24.78
N ALA A 458 -13.63 -10.48 25.36
CA ALA A 458 -12.43 -10.91 24.65
C ALA A 458 -12.57 -12.35 24.10
N ALA A 459 -13.17 -13.26 24.87
CA ALA A 459 -13.45 -14.62 24.42
C ALA A 459 -14.43 -14.66 23.24
N LEU A 460 -15.50 -13.86 23.27
CA LEU A 460 -16.46 -13.77 22.17
C LEU A 460 -15.84 -13.21 20.88
N ALA A 461 -14.87 -12.29 20.98
CA ALA A 461 -14.14 -11.80 19.81
C ALA A 461 -13.40 -12.94 19.07
N LEU A 462 -12.82 -13.89 19.82
CA LEU A 462 -12.18 -15.08 19.25
C LEU A 462 -13.20 -16.05 18.63
N VAL A 463 -14.38 -16.20 19.24
CA VAL A 463 -15.48 -17.01 18.69
C VAL A 463 -15.97 -16.41 17.36
N LEU A 464 -16.14 -15.08 17.29
CA LEU A 464 -16.53 -14.39 16.06
C LEU A 464 -15.47 -14.53 14.96
N LEU A 465 -14.18 -14.45 15.31
CA LEU A 465 -13.08 -14.75 14.37
C LEU A 465 -13.18 -16.18 13.82
N ALA A 466 -13.38 -17.17 14.70
CA ALA A 466 -13.53 -18.57 14.29
C ALA A 466 -14.74 -18.76 13.36
N TYR A 467 -15.86 -18.08 13.66
CA TYR A 467 -17.06 -18.07 12.82
C TYR A 467 -16.78 -17.50 11.43
N TYR A 468 -16.10 -16.36 11.33
CA TYR A 468 -15.75 -15.78 10.03
C TYR A 468 -14.80 -16.67 9.24
N LYS A 469 -13.78 -17.24 9.87
CA LYS A 469 -12.87 -18.20 9.22
C LYS A 469 -13.63 -19.39 8.64
N TRP A 470 -14.56 -19.97 9.41
CA TRP A 470 -15.40 -21.07 8.95
C TRP A 470 -16.33 -20.65 7.81
N SER A 471 -17.04 -19.52 7.94
CA SER A 471 -17.98 -19.04 6.93
C SER A 471 -17.29 -18.68 5.62
N ASN A 472 -16.12 -18.03 5.67
CA ASN A 472 -15.36 -17.65 4.48
C ASN A 472 -14.79 -18.90 3.79
N GLY A 473 -14.18 -19.82 4.54
CA GLY A 473 -13.67 -21.07 3.99
C GLY A 473 -14.77 -21.97 3.39
N ARG A 474 -16.02 -21.85 3.84
CA ARG A 474 -17.17 -22.47 3.19
C ARG A 474 -17.51 -21.81 1.85
N ARG A 475 -17.54 -20.47 1.78
CA ARG A 475 -17.82 -19.72 0.54
C ARG A 475 -16.73 -19.95 -0.52
N ASP A 476 -15.46 -20.03 -0.12
CA ASP A 476 -14.35 -20.32 -1.03
C ASP A 476 -14.48 -21.72 -1.68
N ARG A 477 -14.99 -22.71 -0.93
CA ARG A 477 -15.26 -24.07 -1.44
C ARG A 477 -16.47 -24.14 -2.37
N GLU A 478 -17.44 -23.24 -2.20
CA GLU A 478 -18.66 -23.17 -3.02
C GLU A 478 -18.42 -22.42 -4.36
N GLY A 479 -17.19 -21.92 -4.61
CA GLY A 479 -16.78 -21.28 -5.85
C GLY A 479 -17.16 -19.79 -5.86
N HIS A 480 -16.20 -18.93 -5.50
CA HIS A 480 -16.33 -17.50 -5.77
C HIS A 480 -16.35 -17.27 -7.28
N VAL A 481 -17.41 -16.65 -7.79
CA VAL A 481 -17.36 -15.99 -9.11
C VAL A 481 -16.35 -14.85 -8.95
N GLY A 482 -15.22 -14.95 -9.64
CA GLY A 482 -14.19 -13.91 -9.65
C GLY A 482 -14.78 -12.56 -10.09
N ASP A 483 -14.14 -11.48 -9.65
CA ASP A 483 -14.56 -10.09 -9.88
C ASP A 483 -14.55 -9.72 -11.38
N GLU A 484 -15.58 -10.10 -12.13
CA GLU A 484 -15.81 -9.65 -13.52
C GLU A 484 -16.38 -8.21 -13.61
N ALA A 485 -16.54 -7.50 -12.49
CA ALA A 485 -17.31 -6.27 -12.46
C ALA A 485 -16.55 -5.08 -11.84
N SER A 486 -15.59 -4.49 -12.56
CA SER A 486 -15.02 -3.19 -12.19
C SER A 486 -15.99 -2.02 -12.45
N ASN A 487 -17.09 -2.25 -13.18
CA ASN A 487 -18.00 -1.18 -13.56
C ASN A 487 -18.96 -0.78 -12.41
N ALA A 488 -18.99 0.51 -12.03
CA ALA A 488 -19.95 1.04 -11.06
C ALA A 488 -21.39 1.05 -11.60
N PHE A 489 -21.56 0.92 -12.93
CA PHE A 489 -22.85 0.80 -13.61
C PHE A 489 -23.40 -0.64 -13.64
N ASN A 490 -22.83 -1.60 -12.91
CA ASN A 490 -23.40 -2.95 -12.82
C ASN A 490 -24.59 -2.96 -11.84
N GLU A 491 -25.77 -3.28 -12.35
CA GLU A 491 -27.04 -3.38 -11.61
C GLU A 491 -26.97 -4.33 -10.40
N GLU A 492 -26.20 -5.43 -10.50
CA GLU A 492 -26.06 -6.40 -9.41
C GLU A 492 -25.39 -5.81 -8.16
N LYS A 493 -24.54 -4.78 -8.30
CA LYS A 493 -23.93 -4.07 -7.15
C LYS A 493 -24.95 -3.25 -6.36
N TRP A 494 -26.02 -2.84 -7.02
CA TRP A 494 -27.07 -1.97 -6.49
C TRP A 494 -28.37 -2.71 -6.18
N ALA A 495 -28.42 -4.01 -6.46
CA ALA A 495 -29.52 -4.87 -6.05
C ALA A 495 -29.59 -4.91 -4.51
N ASN A 496 -30.80 -4.76 -3.95
CA ASN A 496 -31.06 -4.82 -2.51
C ASN A 496 -30.99 -6.27 -1.97
N LEU A 497 -29.81 -6.89 -2.13
CA LEU A 497 -29.45 -8.23 -1.67
C LEU A 497 -28.76 -8.15 -0.30
N THR A 498 -28.98 -9.17 0.53
CA THR A 498 -28.26 -9.30 1.82
C THR A 498 -26.83 -9.81 1.62
N ASP A 499 -25.99 -9.69 2.65
CA ASP A 499 -24.62 -10.24 2.69
C ASP A 499 -24.56 -11.78 2.59
N LYS A 500 -25.69 -12.47 2.74
CA LYS A 500 -25.83 -13.92 2.51
C LYS A 500 -26.35 -14.25 1.11
N GLN A 501 -27.15 -13.36 0.51
CA GLN A 501 -27.69 -13.53 -0.84
C GLN A 501 -26.68 -13.11 -1.92
N ASN A 502 -25.88 -12.08 -1.65
CA ASN A 502 -24.88 -11.59 -2.58
C ASN A 502 -23.64 -12.51 -2.57
N LYS A 503 -23.50 -13.36 -3.59
CA LYS A 503 -22.39 -14.31 -3.75
C LYS A 503 -21.02 -13.63 -3.89
N ALA A 504 -21.00 -12.37 -4.34
CA ALA A 504 -19.80 -11.57 -4.49
C ALA A 504 -19.50 -10.72 -3.23
N PHE A 505 -20.27 -10.90 -2.14
CA PHE A 505 -20.03 -10.22 -0.87
C PHE A 505 -18.98 -10.97 -0.05
N SER A 506 -17.77 -10.40 0.03
CA SER A 506 -16.73 -10.85 0.94
C SER A 506 -16.80 -10.08 2.28
N SER A 507 -16.65 -10.81 3.39
CA SER A 507 -16.53 -10.17 4.71
C SER A 507 -15.23 -9.36 4.76
N GLN A 508 -15.23 -8.23 5.47
CA GLN A 508 -14.03 -7.37 5.47
C GLN A 508 -12.79 -8.05 6.08
N GLU A 509 -12.99 -9.02 6.97
CA GLU A 509 -11.89 -9.84 7.50
C GLU A 509 -11.35 -10.82 6.45
N ALA A 510 -12.16 -11.32 5.51
CA ALA A 510 -11.64 -12.06 4.35
C ALA A 510 -10.85 -11.15 3.41
N ILE A 511 -11.27 -9.91 3.18
CA ILE A 511 -10.51 -8.95 2.35
C ILE A 511 -9.15 -8.66 3.01
N LEU A 512 -9.12 -8.28 4.29
CA LEU A 512 -7.86 -8.01 5.01
C LEU A 512 -7.00 -9.27 5.17
N TRP A 513 -7.60 -10.46 5.34
CA TRP A 513 -6.90 -11.75 5.34
C TRP A 513 -6.33 -12.09 3.97
N SER A 514 -7.08 -11.87 2.88
CA SER A 514 -6.57 -12.00 1.51
C SER A 514 -5.45 -11.01 1.23
N PHE A 515 -5.49 -9.80 1.80
CA PHE A 515 -4.40 -8.82 1.71
C PHE A 515 -3.18 -9.19 2.57
N THR A 516 -3.37 -9.88 3.70
CA THR A 516 -2.27 -10.33 4.58
C THR A 516 -1.77 -11.75 4.27
N MET A 517 -2.46 -12.52 3.42
CA MET A 517 -2.10 -13.88 3.00
C MET A 517 -1.99 -14.05 1.47
N ALA A 518 -2.20 -13.03 0.65
CA ALA A 518 -1.87 -13.11 -0.77
C ALA A 518 -0.36 -13.27 -0.87
N LYS A 519 0.09 -14.53 -1.03
CA LYS A 519 1.45 -14.83 -1.45
C LYS A 519 1.76 -13.96 -2.65
N SER A 520 2.85 -13.21 -2.58
CA SER A 520 3.32 -12.37 -3.67
C SER A 520 3.34 -13.19 -4.96
N HIS A 521 2.52 -12.76 -5.93
CA HIS A 521 2.39 -13.41 -7.23
C HIS A 521 2.98 -12.51 -8.31
N VAL A 522 3.94 -13.00 -9.08
CA VAL A 522 4.66 -12.20 -10.11
C VAL A 522 4.14 -12.57 -11.51
N LEU A 523 3.72 -11.58 -12.29
CA LEU A 523 3.37 -11.76 -13.70
C LEU A 523 4.61 -11.48 -14.57
N ILE A 524 5.05 -12.48 -15.33
CA ILE A 524 6.22 -12.37 -16.23
C ILE A 524 5.73 -12.31 -17.67
N ILE A 525 5.89 -11.18 -18.33
CA ILE A 525 5.45 -10.97 -19.71
C ILE A 525 6.63 -11.24 -20.64
N GLY A 526 6.64 -12.39 -21.32
CA GLY A 526 7.70 -12.80 -22.25
C GLY A 526 8.41 -14.08 -21.81
N GLY A 527 8.38 -15.10 -22.66
CA GLY A 527 9.01 -16.41 -22.48
C GLY A 527 10.38 -16.54 -23.15
N GLY A 528 11.17 -15.45 -23.17
CA GLY A 528 12.55 -15.44 -23.61
C GLY A 528 13.53 -15.93 -22.53
N ILE A 529 14.84 -15.85 -22.79
CA ILE A 529 15.88 -16.31 -21.84
C ILE A 529 15.76 -15.60 -20.48
N ALA A 530 15.63 -14.26 -20.47
CA ALA A 530 15.51 -13.50 -19.22
C ALA A 530 14.22 -13.81 -18.45
N GLY A 531 13.07 -13.88 -19.14
CA GLY A 531 11.79 -14.20 -18.51
C GLY A 531 11.73 -15.61 -17.92
N LEU A 532 12.24 -16.61 -18.65
CA LEU A 532 12.31 -17.98 -18.17
C LEU A 532 13.34 -18.16 -17.05
N LEU A 533 14.47 -17.45 -17.10
CA LEU A 533 15.44 -17.46 -16.01
C LEU A 533 14.86 -16.84 -14.74
N LEU A 534 14.12 -15.72 -14.85
CA LEU A 534 13.40 -15.14 -13.73
C LEU A 534 12.37 -16.13 -13.15
N ALA A 535 11.63 -16.84 -14.01
CA ALA A 535 10.69 -17.87 -13.59
C ALA A 535 11.38 -19.01 -12.82
N GLN A 536 12.51 -19.52 -13.31
CA GLN A 536 13.29 -20.56 -12.64
C GLN A 536 13.85 -20.08 -11.29
N ALA A 537 14.34 -18.85 -11.23
CA ALA A 537 14.82 -18.26 -9.99
C ALA A 537 13.68 -18.10 -8.97
N LEU A 538 12.53 -17.52 -9.36
CA LEU A 538 11.37 -17.38 -8.48
C LEU A 538 10.84 -18.73 -8.00
N LYS A 539 10.80 -19.75 -8.89
CA LYS A 539 10.42 -21.11 -8.55
C LYS A 539 11.34 -21.71 -7.48
N ARG A 540 12.66 -21.56 -7.65
CA ARG A 540 13.66 -22.03 -6.67
C ARG A 540 13.48 -21.35 -5.32
N GLU A 541 13.15 -20.08 -5.33
CA GLU A 541 12.96 -19.28 -4.13
C GLU A 541 11.56 -19.42 -3.50
N GLY A 542 10.65 -20.21 -4.09
CA GLY A 542 9.31 -20.48 -3.56
C GLY A 542 8.30 -19.34 -3.76
N VAL A 543 8.56 -18.41 -4.68
CA VAL A 543 7.66 -17.28 -4.99
C VAL A 543 6.69 -17.68 -6.11
N ALA A 544 5.42 -17.33 -5.98
CA ALA A 544 4.40 -17.65 -6.98
C ALA A 544 4.54 -16.74 -8.21
N PHE A 545 4.33 -17.30 -9.41
CA PHE A 545 4.39 -16.53 -10.65
C PHE A 545 3.50 -17.11 -11.75
N THR A 546 3.29 -16.34 -12.80
CA THR A 546 2.73 -16.81 -14.07
C THR A 546 3.50 -16.19 -15.22
N ALA A 547 3.98 -17.03 -16.15
CA ALA A 547 4.73 -16.60 -17.32
C ALA A 547 3.83 -16.61 -18.57
N PHE A 548 3.93 -15.56 -19.38
CA PHE A 548 3.14 -15.35 -20.59
C PHE A 548 4.05 -15.24 -21.81
N GLU A 549 3.60 -15.71 -22.96
CA GLU A 549 4.30 -15.57 -24.24
C GLU A 549 3.31 -15.30 -25.36
N ARG A 550 3.66 -14.38 -26.26
CA ARG A 550 2.82 -14.00 -27.41
C ARG A 550 2.90 -15.01 -28.55
N ASP A 551 4.03 -15.72 -28.66
CA ASP A 551 4.19 -16.79 -29.65
C ASP A 551 3.18 -17.92 -29.36
N PRO A 552 2.74 -18.69 -30.38
CA PRO A 552 1.78 -19.77 -30.20
C PRO A 552 2.37 -21.00 -29.50
N ASP A 553 3.67 -21.23 -29.63
CA ASP A 553 4.38 -22.36 -29.05
C ASP A 553 5.89 -22.09 -28.93
N ALA A 554 6.62 -23.02 -28.31
CA ALA A 554 8.05 -22.91 -28.03
C ALA A 554 8.95 -22.90 -29.28
N TYR A 555 8.47 -23.49 -30.39
CA TYR A 555 9.22 -23.77 -31.62
C TYR A 555 8.92 -22.76 -32.74
N PHE A 556 7.93 -21.88 -32.55
CA PHE A 556 7.49 -20.88 -33.52
C PHE A 556 8.62 -20.06 -34.17
N ARG A 557 9.71 -19.77 -33.45
CA ARG A 557 10.84 -18.95 -33.95
C ARG A 557 12.00 -19.76 -34.59
N GLY A 558 11.91 -21.09 -34.68
CA GLY A 558 12.95 -21.96 -35.26
C GLY A 558 14.29 -21.99 -34.49
N LYS A 559 15.34 -22.56 -35.13
CA LYS A 559 16.68 -22.86 -34.54
C LYS A 559 17.44 -21.68 -33.92
N GLY A 560 17.03 -20.43 -34.16
CA GLY A 560 17.58 -19.25 -33.49
C GLY A 560 19.05 -18.97 -33.80
N TRP A 561 19.80 -18.44 -32.82
CA TRP A 561 21.22 -18.09 -32.91
C TRP A 561 21.99 -18.54 -31.66
N GLY A 562 23.32 -18.52 -31.72
CA GLY A 562 24.19 -18.81 -30.57
C GLY A 562 24.31 -17.64 -29.58
N LEU A 563 24.28 -17.94 -28.30
CA LEU A 563 24.48 -17.01 -27.18
C LEU A 563 25.82 -17.29 -26.51
N THR A 564 26.56 -16.26 -26.13
CA THR A 564 27.80 -16.40 -25.36
C THR A 564 27.60 -15.84 -23.96
N LEU A 565 27.65 -16.69 -22.94
CA LEU A 565 27.66 -16.26 -21.54
C LEU A 565 29.10 -16.24 -21.04
N HIS A 566 29.56 -15.09 -20.54
CA HIS A 566 30.95 -14.90 -20.11
C HIS A 566 31.03 -14.30 -18.71
N TRP A 567 31.15 -12.98 -18.54
CA TRP A 567 31.26 -12.37 -17.21
C TRP A 567 30.03 -12.62 -16.33
N VAL A 568 28.86 -12.90 -16.92
CA VAL A 568 27.64 -13.23 -16.16
C VAL A 568 27.53 -14.72 -15.83
N LEU A 569 28.41 -15.59 -16.36
CA LEU A 569 28.22 -17.04 -16.36
C LEU A 569 28.00 -17.59 -14.95
N ASP A 570 28.80 -17.17 -13.97
CA ASP A 570 28.63 -17.65 -12.59
C ASP A 570 27.33 -17.12 -11.97
N THR A 571 26.90 -15.89 -12.30
CA THR A 571 25.60 -15.36 -11.89
C THR A 571 24.44 -16.15 -12.51
N PHE A 572 24.53 -16.47 -13.80
CA PHE A 572 23.54 -17.29 -14.50
C PHE A 572 23.37 -18.66 -13.82
N LEU A 573 24.49 -19.36 -13.56
CA LEU A 573 24.47 -20.65 -12.86
C LEU A 573 23.89 -20.50 -11.44
N SER A 574 24.21 -19.41 -10.74
CA SER A 574 23.68 -19.13 -9.40
C SER A 574 22.18 -18.85 -9.34
N LEU A 575 21.49 -18.68 -10.47
CA LEU A 575 20.05 -18.44 -10.56
C LEU A 575 19.26 -19.71 -10.89
N LEU A 576 19.95 -20.82 -11.21
CA LEU A 576 19.33 -22.08 -11.58
C LEU A 576 19.33 -23.10 -10.43
N PRO A 577 18.39 -24.06 -10.44
CA PRO A 577 18.46 -25.25 -9.61
C PRO A 577 19.50 -26.26 -10.16
N GLN A 578 20.06 -27.09 -9.28
CA GLN A 578 21.18 -27.99 -9.62
C GLN A 578 20.88 -28.92 -10.82
N HIS A 579 19.69 -29.50 -10.89
CA HIS A 579 19.32 -30.41 -11.99
C HIS A 579 19.35 -29.77 -13.39
N LEU A 580 19.16 -28.44 -13.49
CA LEU A 580 19.32 -27.73 -14.77
C LEU A 580 20.76 -27.38 -15.04
N ILE A 581 21.55 -27.08 -13.99
CA ILE A 581 22.99 -26.85 -14.11
C ILE A 581 23.68 -28.08 -14.70
N ASP A 582 23.33 -29.27 -14.22
CA ASP A 582 23.90 -30.55 -14.69
C ASP A 582 23.61 -30.81 -16.18
N ARG A 583 22.55 -30.21 -16.71
CA ARG A 583 22.07 -30.35 -18.09
C ARG A 583 22.52 -29.21 -19.03
N ILE A 584 23.25 -28.21 -18.54
CA ILE A 584 23.82 -27.15 -19.39
C ILE A 584 24.61 -27.67 -20.59
N PRO A 585 25.37 -28.79 -20.51
CA PRO A 585 26.05 -29.36 -21.67
C PRO A 585 25.13 -29.67 -22.86
N GLU A 586 23.85 -29.98 -22.64
CA GLU A 586 22.84 -30.21 -23.69
C GLU A 586 22.62 -28.99 -24.57
N THR A 587 22.96 -27.79 -24.07
CA THR A 587 22.70 -26.51 -24.74
C THR A 587 23.89 -26.00 -25.54
N LEU A 588 25.07 -26.62 -25.41
CA LEU A 588 26.31 -26.12 -25.99
C LEU A 588 26.30 -26.24 -27.52
N VAL A 589 26.86 -25.24 -28.20
CA VAL A 589 27.00 -25.23 -29.67
C VAL A 589 27.99 -26.29 -30.14
N ASP A 590 29.15 -26.40 -29.48
CA ASP A 590 30.15 -27.44 -29.70
C ASP A 590 30.52 -28.11 -28.36
N PRO A 591 29.86 -29.24 -28.02
CA PRO A 591 30.16 -29.98 -26.79
C PRO A 591 31.58 -30.53 -26.77
N GLY A 592 32.15 -30.87 -27.93
CA GLY A 592 33.49 -31.42 -28.05
C GLY A 592 34.56 -30.40 -27.70
N ALA A 593 34.44 -29.18 -28.24
CA ALA A 593 35.33 -28.06 -27.91
C ALA A 593 35.26 -27.71 -26.41
N ALA A 594 34.05 -27.66 -25.85
CA ALA A 594 33.86 -27.42 -24.43
C ALA A 594 34.49 -28.51 -23.55
N ALA A 595 34.35 -29.79 -23.92
CA ALA A 595 34.98 -30.90 -23.20
C ALA A 595 36.52 -30.85 -23.22
N ARG A 596 37.11 -30.26 -24.27
CA ARG A 596 38.56 -30.00 -24.37
C ARG A 596 39.01 -28.73 -23.64
N GLY A 597 38.08 -27.98 -23.02
CA GLY A 597 38.37 -26.73 -22.31
C GLY A 597 38.60 -25.53 -23.24
N GLU A 598 38.17 -25.60 -24.50
CA GLU A 598 38.31 -24.52 -25.47
C GLU A 598 37.24 -23.45 -25.22
N ASN A 599 37.68 -22.22 -24.93
CA ASN A 599 36.79 -21.08 -24.65
C ASN A 599 36.49 -20.22 -25.89
N GLY A 600 37.06 -20.54 -27.05
CA GLY A 600 37.02 -19.69 -28.25
C GLY A 600 37.92 -18.45 -28.12
N ARG A 601 38.31 -17.87 -29.25
CA ARG A 601 39.17 -16.70 -29.41
C ARG A 601 38.42 -15.51 -30.03
N PHE A 602 37.32 -15.77 -30.73
CA PHE A 602 36.44 -14.79 -31.38
C PHE A 602 37.22 -13.73 -32.18
N PRO A 603 38.07 -14.15 -33.14
CA PRO A 603 38.94 -13.26 -33.88
C PRO A 603 38.12 -12.27 -34.75
N PHE A 604 38.66 -11.05 -34.87
CA PHE A 604 38.21 -10.04 -35.82
C PHE A 604 39.23 -9.94 -36.96
N PHE A 605 38.78 -10.19 -38.19
CA PHE A 605 39.60 -10.19 -39.39
C PHE A 605 39.42 -8.93 -40.24
N ASP A 606 40.49 -8.55 -40.94
CA ASP A 606 40.39 -7.73 -42.14
C ASP A 606 39.93 -8.62 -43.30
N LEU A 607 38.77 -8.33 -43.88
CA LEU A 607 38.17 -9.21 -44.89
C LEU A 607 38.89 -9.17 -46.24
N GLN A 608 39.73 -8.16 -46.51
CA GLN A 608 40.51 -8.09 -47.75
C GLN A 608 41.84 -8.82 -47.64
N SER A 609 42.59 -8.58 -46.55
CA SER A 609 43.92 -9.21 -46.38
C SER A 609 43.86 -10.58 -45.71
N GLY A 610 42.80 -10.84 -44.92
CA GLY A 610 42.67 -12.02 -44.07
C GLY A 610 43.48 -11.95 -42.78
N GLU A 611 44.16 -10.83 -42.51
CA GLU A 611 44.91 -10.64 -41.28
C GLU A 611 43.99 -10.52 -40.07
N THR A 612 44.36 -11.16 -38.96
CA THR A 612 43.68 -10.96 -37.67
C THR A 612 44.01 -9.58 -37.11
N ARG A 613 43.02 -8.70 -37.04
CA ARG A 613 43.14 -7.36 -36.45
C ARG A 613 43.02 -7.37 -34.93
N TRP A 614 42.18 -8.25 -34.39
CA TRP A 614 41.95 -8.36 -32.96
C TRP A 614 41.53 -9.77 -32.54
N VAL A 615 41.83 -10.15 -31.31
CA VAL A 615 41.36 -11.40 -30.70
C VAL A 615 40.78 -11.08 -29.33
N VAL A 616 39.59 -11.59 -29.03
CA VAL A 616 38.96 -11.36 -27.73
C VAL A 616 39.72 -12.16 -26.66
N PRO A 617 40.16 -11.53 -25.56
CA PRO A 617 40.89 -12.23 -24.50
C PRO A 617 40.16 -13.50 -24.02
N PRO A 618 40.89 -14.59 -23.75
CA PRO A 618 40.29 -15.82 -23.24
C PRO A 618 39.80 -15.60 -21.80
N THR A 619 38.51 -15.82 -21.60
CA THR A 619 37.85 -15.85 -20.29
C THR A 619 37.02 -17.12 -20.19
N LYS A 620 36.65 -17.54 -18.98
CA LYS A 620 35.66 -18.61 -18.80
C LYS A 620 34.36 -18.18 -19.48
N ARG A 621 33.90 -18.92 -20.48
CA ARG A 621 32.67 -18.62 -21.23
C ARG A 621 32.07 -19.86 -21.87
N LEU A 622 30.76 -19.85 -22.06
CA LEU A 622 30.03 -20.92 -22.74
C LEU A 622 29.27 -20.34 -23.94
N ARG A 623 29.39 -21.00 -25.09
CA ARG A 623 28.57 -20.74 -26.28
C ARG A 623 27.43 -21.75 -26.33
N MET A 624 26.20 -21.27 -26.24
CA MET A 624 24.99 -22.07 -26.15
C MET A 624 24.03 -21.76 -27.30
N SER A 625 23.27 -22.73 -27.78
CA SER A 625 22.13 -22.49 -28.67
C SER A 625 21.02 -21.80 -27.88
N ARG A 626 20.52 -20.65 -28.38
CA ARG A 626 19.39 -19.94 -27.76
C ARG A 626 18.16 -20.84 -27.65
N GLU A 627 17.90 -21.65 -28.67
CA GLU A 627 16.74 -22.53 -28.70
C GLU A 627 16.86 -23.63 -27.63
N LYS A 628 17.98 -24.36 -27.61
CA LYS A 628 18.23 -25.43 -26.63
C LYS A 628 18.22 -24.88 -25.20
N LEU A 629 18.82 -23.71 -24.98
CA LEU A 629 18.80 -23.04 -23.69
C LEU A 629 17.38 -22.63 -23.26
N ARG A 630 16.58 -22.06 -24.17
CA ARG A 630 15.18 -21.71 -23.89
C ARG A 630 14.38 -22.95 -23.49
N ARG A 631 14.53 -24.06 -24.23
CA ARG A 631 13.87 -25.34 -23.92
C ARG A 631 14.27 -25.86 -22.53
N LEU A 632 15.56 -25.82 -22.20
CA LEU A 632 16.05 -26.21 -20.88
C LEU A 632 15.44 -25.35 -19.76
N LEU A 633 15.39 -24.02 -19.95
CA LEU A 633 14.82 -23.10 -18.96
C LEU A 633 13.30 -23.21 -18.82
N MET A 634 12.60 -23.79 -19.78
CA MET A 634 11.17 -24.08 -19.68
C MET A 634 10.86 -25.31 -18.82
N ASP A 635 11.85 -26.11 -18.45
CA ASP A 635 11.63 -27.35 -17.72
C ASP A 635 10.90 -27.11 -16.39
N GLY A 636 9.70 -27.69 -16.28
CA GLY A 636 8.80 -27.50 -15.15
C GLY A 636 8.20 -26.09 -14.99
N ILE A 637 8.19 -25.26 -16.04
CA ILE A 637 7.53 -23.94 -16.06
C ILE A 637 6.31 -23.99 -16.97
N ASP A 638 5.13 -23.65 -16.45
CA ASP A 638 3.89 -23.55 -17.23
C ASP A 638 3.77 -22.14 -17.87
N VAL A 639 4.05 -22.06 -19.18
CA VAL A 639 3.98 -20.82 -19.95
C VAL A 639 2.61 -20.70 -20.62
N LYS A 640 1.94 -19.56 -20.46
CA LYS A 640 0.69 -19.23 -21.14
C LYS A 640 0.97 -18.65 -22.54
N TRP A 641 0.78 -19.47 -23.56
CA TRP A 641 1.01 -19.14 -24.98
C TRP A 641 -0.11 -18.32 -25.61
N SER A 642 0.17 -17.69 -26.75
CA SER A 642 -0.78 -16.82 -27.49
C SER A 642 -1.36 -15.69 -26.62
N LYS A 643 -0.56 -15.16 -25.69
CA LYS A 643 -0.94 -14.08 -24.77
C LYS A 643 -0.17 -12.81 -25.10
N GLU A 644 -0.76 -11.98 -25.96
CA GLU A 644 -0.27 -10.63 -26.23
C GLU A 644 -0.87 -9.64 -25.23
N LEU A 645 -0.01 -8.97 -24.47
CA LEU A 645 -0.42 -7.98 -23.48
C LEU A 645 -0.97 -6.74 -24.20
N THR A 646 -2.23 -6.41 -23.91
CA THR A 646 -2.96 -5.29 -24.51
C THR A 646 -3.03 -4.06 -23.61
N ASP A 647 -3.08 -4.26 -22.29
CA ASP A 647 -3.18 -3.16 -21.32
C ASP A 647 -2.69 -3.58 -19.92
N ILE A 648 -2.42 -2.60 -19.05
CA ILE A 648 -2.03 -2.78 -17.65
C ILE A 648 -2.79 -1.78 -16.78
N THR A 649 -3.49 -2.27 -15.76
CA THR A 649 -4.23 -1.41 -14.81
C THR A 649 -3.91 -1.75 -13.37
N GLU A 650 -3.98 -0.77 -12.48
CA GLU A 650 -3.87 -0.98 -11.04
C GLU A 650 -5.19 -1.44 -10.43
N SER A 651 -5.11 -2.31 -9.43
CA SER A 651 -6.25 -2.70 -8.60
C SER A 651 -5.89 -2.56 -7.12
N PRO A 652 -6.88 -2.51 -6.21
CA PRO A 652 -6.60 -2.54 -4.78
C PRO A 652 -5.72 -3.74 -4.38
N GLU A 653 -5.84 -4.86 -5.10
CA GLU A 653 -5.19 -6.15 -4.86
C GLU A 653 -3.80 -6.28 -5.51
N GLY A 654 -3.40 -5.37 -6.39
CA GLY A 654 -2.14 -5.49 -7.13
C GLY A 654 -2.13 -4.78 -8.47
N ILE A 655 -1.52 -5.43 -9.45
CA ILE A 655 -1.45 -5.03 -10.86
C ILE A 655 -2.18 -6.07 -11.71
N VAL A 656 -2.93 -5.60 -12.71
CA VAL A 656 -3.74 -6.43 -13.60
C VAL A 656 -3.20 -6.33 -15.02
N ALA A 657 -2.82 -7.47 -15.59
CA ALA A 657 -2.41 -7.62 -16.99
C ALA A 657 -3.60 -8.03 -17.85
N HIS A 658 -3.85 -7.31 -18.94
CA HIS A 658 -4.95 -7.58 -19.88
C HIS A 658 -4.42 -8.24 -21.15
N PHE A 659 -5.09 -9.31 -21.59
CA PHE A 659 -4.77 -10.09 -22.79
C PHE A 659 -6.07 -10.35 -23.57
N GLY A 660 -6.51 -9.36 -24.34
CA GLY A 660 -7.78 -9.42 -25.07
C GLY A 660 -8.96 -9.69 -24.12
N ASN A 661 -9.55 -10.88 -24.20
CA ASN A 661 -10.71 -11.29 -23.37
C ASN A 661 -10.34 -11.89 -22.01
N THR A 662 -9.04 -11.93 -21.65
CA THR A 662 -8.58 -12.55 -20.40
C THR A 662 -7.71 -11.60 -19.60
N THR A 663 -7.80 -11.65 -18.28
CA THR A 663 -7.04 -10.80 -17.35
C THR A 663 -6.38 -11.62 -16.26
N TYR A 664 -5.21 -11.17 -15.78
CA TYR A 664 -4.50 -11.82 -14.69
C TYR A 664 -4.02 -10.79 -13.68
N THR A 665 -4.23 -11.06 -12.39
CA THR A 665 -3.83 -10.18 -11.29
C THR A 665 -2.57 -10.72 -10.62
N GLY A 666 -1.63 -9.85 -10.29
CA GLY A 666 -0.44 -10.18 -9.51
C GLY A 666 -0.02 -9.02 -8.61
N SER A 667 0.94 -9.28 -7.73
CA SER A 667 1.60 -8.26 -6.90
C SER A 667 2.58 -7.40 -7.70
N HIS A 668 3.24 -8.00 -8.69
CA HIS A 668 4.22 -7.35 -9.55
C HIS A 668 4.07 -7.82 -10.99
N LEU A 669 4.45 -6.97 -11.94
CA LEU A 669 4.52 -7.26 -13.37
C LEU A 669 5.92 -6.94 -13.90
N VAL A 670 6.53 -7.89 -14.58
CA VAL A 670 7.87 -7.75 -15.16
C VAL A 670 7.81 -8.00 -16.66
N GLY A 671 8.09 -6.97 -17.45
CA GLY A 671 8.19 -7.02 -18.90
C GLY A 671 9.53 -7.56 -19.38
N CYS A 672 9.52 -8.72 -20.03
CA CYS A 672 10.64 -9.46 -20.59
C CYS A 672 10.38 -9.85 -22.07
N ASP A 673 9.47 -9.17 -22.76
CA ASP A 673 8.88 -9.50 -24.06
C ASP A 673 9.66 -8.95 -25.27
N GLY A 674 10.91 -8.56 -25.05
CA GLY A 674 11.92 -8.35 -26.08
C GLY A 674 11.94 -6.95 -26.71
N GLY A 675 12.74 -6.78 -27.77
CA GLY A 675 12.93 -5.49 -28.45
C GLY A 675 11.67 -4.83 -29.01
N ARG A 676 10.57 -5.57 -29.19
CA ARG A 676 9.24 -5.07 -29.61
C ARG A 676 8.21 -5.09 -28.48
N SER A 677 8.68 -4.93 -27.25
CA SER A 677 7.89 -5.05 -26.02
C SER A 677 6.58 -4.25 -26.07
N SER A 678 5.44 -4.93 -25.89
CA SER A 678 4.16 -4.27 -25.65
C SER A 678 4.09 -3.71 -24.23
N THR A 679 4.71 -4.38 -23.26
CA THR A 679 4.84 -3.86 -21.88
C THR A 679 5.52 -2.49 -21.86
N ARG A 680 6.64 -2.32 -22.59
CA ARG A 680 7.33 -1.03 -22.70
C ARG A 680 6.42 0.05 -23.27
N ARG A 681 5.70 -0.25 -24.37
CA ARG A 681 4.78 0.73 -24.99
C ARG A 681 3.70 1.18 -24.02
N ILE A 682 3.08 0.25 -23.29
CA ILE A 682 2.02 0.55 -22.32
C ILE A 682 2.56 1.41 -21.17
N LEU A 683 3.67 1.01 -20.55
CA LEU A 683 4.23 1.73 -19.39
C LEU A 683 4.80 3.12 -19.75
N CYS A 684 5.38 3.27 -20.94
CA CYS A 684 5.85 4.57 -21.43
C CYS A 684 4.68 5.50 -21.79
N ALA A 685 3.65 4.97 -22.45
CA ALA A 685 2.44 5.73 -22.77
C ALA A 685 1.76 6.27 -21.50
N ALA A 686 1.69 5.45 -20.44
CA ALA A 686 1.18 5.88 -19.13
C ALA A 686 1.98 7.03 -18.50
N SER A 687 3.23 7.24 -18.91
CA SER A 687 4.09 8.35 -18.47
C SER A 687 4.25 9.46 -19.52
N GLY A 688 3.47 9.42 -20.61
CA GLY A 688 3.55 10.42 -21.69
C GLY A 688 4.82 10.36 -22.53
N HIS A 689 5.54 9.24 -22.55
CA HIS A 689 6.80 9.06 -23.29
C HIS A 689 6.65 8.15 -24.51
N ASP A 690 7.44 8.43 -25.56
CA ASP A 690 7.49 7.59 -26.77
C ASP A 690 8.39 6.36 -26.56
N ALA A 691 7.84 5.18 -26.84
CA ALA A 691 8.52 3.89 -26.76
C ALA A 691 9.00 3.37 -28.13
N THR A 692 8.91 4.19 -29.18
CA THR A 692 9.26 3.82 -30.55
C THR A 692 10.77 3.66 -30.70
N SER A 693 11.20 2.49 -31.21
CA SER A 693 12.61 2.25 -31.51
C SER A 693 13.03 2.97 -32.78
N GLN A 694 14.24 3.53 -32.77
CA GLN A 694 14.85 4.24 -33.89
C GLN A 694 15.67 3.26 -34.73
N SER A 695 15.51 3.29 -36.06
CA SER A 695 16.30 2.43 -36.95
C SER A 695 17.74 2.95 -37.08
N LEU A 696 18.70 2.05 -36.90
CA LEU A 696 20.12 2.36 -37.09
C LEU A 696 20.46 2.48 -38.59
N PRO A 697 21.43 3.32 -38.98
CA PRO A 697 21.85 3.50 -40.38
C PRO A 697 22.72 2.33 -40.89
N VAL A 698 22.30 1.10 -40.58
CA VAL A 698 22.95 -0.16 -40.97
C VAL A 698 21.87 -1.13 -41.40
N ARG A 699 22.12 -1.88 -42.48
CA ARG A 699 21.26 -2.96 -42.94
C ARG A 699 21.95 -4.29 -42.73
N LEU A 700 21.17 -5.34 -42.47
CA LEU A 700 21.69 -6.64 -42.11
C LEU A 700 20.87 -7.75 -42.74
N LEU A 701 21.57 -8.71 -43.34
CA LEU A 701 21.04 -9.96 -43.84
C LEU A 701 21.69 -11.13 -43.12
N GLY A 702 20.90 -12.17 -42.85
CA GLY A 702 21.37 -13.40 -42.22
C GLY A 702 20.80 -14.63 -42.91
N ALA A 703 21.62 -15.68 -43.02
CA ALA A 703 21.23 -16.98 -43.54
C ALA A 703 21.71 -18.10 -42.60
N SER A 704 20.87 -19.12 -42.42
CA SER A 704 21.26 -20.37 -41.77
C SER A 704 21.50 -21.42 -42.84
N VAL A 705 22.68 -22.02 -42.84
CA VAL A 705 23.17 -22.89 -43.93
C VAL A 705 23.74 -24.17 -43.34
N ALA A 706 23.48 -25.29 -44.01
CA ALA A 706 24.16 -26.55 -43.74
C ALA A 706 25.50 -26.56 -44.49
N CYS A 707 26.62 -26.55 -43.76
CA CYS A 707 27.94 -26.65 -44.34
C CYS A 707 28.42 -28.11 -44.31
N ALA A 708 29.03 -28.56 -45.41
CA ALA A 708 29.70 -29.86 -45.45
C ALA A 708 30.85 -29.92 -44.43
N ALA A 709 31.17 -31.12 -43.91
CA ALA A 709 32.22 -31.33 -42.92
C ALA A 709 33.55 -30.66 -43.27
N SER A 710 33.98 -30.74 -44.54
CA SER A 710 35.24 -30.17 -45.01
C SER A 710 35.32 -28.65 -44.88
N VAL A 711 34.20 -27.95 -45.09
CA VAL A 711 34.10 -26.48 -44.92
C VAL A 711 34.00 -26.14 -43.44
N GLY A 712 33.18 -26.87 -42.68
CA GLY A 712 33.01 -26.68 -41.25
C GLY A 712 34.32 -26.85 -40.48
N GLN A 713 35.06 -27.92 -40.72
CA GLN A 713 36.37 -28.18 -40.09
C GLN A 713 37.39 -27.10 -40.43
N ARG A 714 37.40 -26.58 -41.68
CA ARG A 714 38.27 -25.45 -42.05
C ARG A 714 37.91 -24.18 -41.28
N MET A 715 36.62 -23.93 -41.07
CA MET A 715 36.17 -22.77 -40.28
C MET A 715 36.49 -22.95 -38.77
N GLN A 716 36.40 -24.16 -38.23
CA GLN A 716 36.78 -24.45 -36.83
C GLN A 716 38.27 -24.17 -36.55
N GLN A 717 39.14 -24.28 -37.57
CA GLN A 717 40.56 -23.91 -37.43
C GLN A 717 40.76 -22.40 -37.21
N LEU A 718 39.83 -21.56 -37.67
CA LEU A 718 39.83 -20.11 -37.37
C LEU A 718 39.35 -19.87 -35.94
N ASP A 719 38.20 -20.45 -35.59
CA ASP A 719 37.63 -20.46 -34.26
C ASP A 719 36.60 -21.59 -34.11
N PRO A 720 36.57 -22.34 -32.99
CA PRO A 720 35.63 -23.44 -32.79
C PRO A 720 34.16 -23.00 -32.67
N PHE A 721 33.87 -21.70 -32.42
CA PHE A 721 32.51 -21.22 -32.20
C PHE A 721 32.08 -20.17 -33.23
N PHE A 722 32.81 -19.06 -33.34
CA PHE A 722 32.47 -17.99 -34.28
C PHE A 722 33.65 -17.06 -34.55
N PHE A 723 33.59 -16.37 -35.69
CA PHE A 723 34.50 -15.29 -36.03
C PHE A 723 33.78 -14.15 -36.74
N GLN A 724 34.45 -13.02 -36.86
CA GLN A 724 33.90 -11.81 -37.44
C GLN A 724 34.97 -11.04 -38.21
N GLY A 725 34.55 -10.11 -39.06
CA GLY A 725 35.49 -9.25 -39.77
C GLY A 725 34.83 -8.05 -40.42
N GLY A 726 35.65 -7.08 -40.77
CA GLY A 726 35.25 -5.88 -41.48
C GLY A 726 36.00 -5.72 -42.79
N ASP A 727 35.31 -5.25 -43.82
CA ASP A 727 35.93 -4.79 -45.06
C ASP A 727 36.20 -3.28 -44.94
N PRO A 728 37.48 -2.84 -44.85
CA PRO A 728 37.81 -1.43 -44.68
C PRO A 728 37.39 -0.56 -45.87
N LYS A 729 37.25 -1.13 -47.09
CA LYS A 729 36.89 -0.36 -48.29
C LYS A 729 35.41 -0.05 -48.37
N THR A 730 34.56 -1.05 -48.11
CA THR A 730 33.10 -0.90 -48.19
C THR A 730 32.47 -0.53 -46.85
N SER A 731 33.21 -0.69 -45.75
CA SER A 731 32.70 -0.64 -44.38
C SER A 731 31.61 -1.70 -44.12
N SER A 732 31.62 -2.81 -44.88
CA SER A 732 30.75 -3.95 -44.60
C SER A 732 31.32 -4.83 -43.50
N PHE A 733 30.44 -5.56 -42.82
CA PHE A 733 30.80 -6.45 -41.72
C PHE A 733 30.27 -7.85 -41.99
N HIS A 734 31.09 -8.84 -41.64
CA HIS A 734 30.78 -10.25 -41.76
C HIS A 734 30.84 -10.92 -40.40
N PHE A 735 29.86 -11.78 -40.14
CA PHE A 735 29.86 -12.64 -38.97
C PHE A 735 29.50 -14.06 -39.38
N PHE A 736 30.29 -15.01 -38.89
CA PHE A 736 30.08 -16.44 -39.08
C PHE A 736 30.04 -17.12 -37.72
N SER A 737 29.04 -17.95 -37.46
CA SER A 737 28.92 -18.74 -36.23
C SER A 737 28.44 -20.14 -36.52
N PHE A 738 28.98 -21.12 -35.81
CA PHE A 738 28.33 -22.42 -35.68
C PHE A 738 27.06 -22.28 -34.83
N LEU A 739 26.02 -23.01 -35.21
CA LEU A 739 24.77 -23.18 -34.46
C LEU A 739 24.74 -24.58 -33.82
N ASP A 740 25.03 -25.60 -34.63
CA ASP A 740 25.22 -26.98 -34.20
C ASP A 740 26.37 -27.63 -34.99
N THR A 741 27.04 -28.59 -34.35
CA THR A 741 28.05 -29.46 -34.94
C THR A 741 27.46 -30.84 -35.27
N PRO A 742 28.14 -31.67 -36.07
CA PRO A 742 27.80 -33.08 -36.25
C PRO A 742 27.49 -33.85 -34.95
N ALA A 743 28.14 -33.48 -33.85
CA ALA A 743 27.97 -34.16 -32.56
C ALA A 743 26.64 -33.86 -31.84
N ASN A 744 25.91 -32.82 -32.25
CA ASN A 744 24.71 -32.35 -31.55
C ASN A 744 23.65 -31.72 -32.48
N ASN A 745 23.76 -31.92 -33.79
CA ASN A 745 22.73 -31.54 -34.73
C ASN A 745 21.61 -32.62 -34.75
N ASP A 746 20.38 -32.21 -35.03
CA ASP A 746 19.22 -33.12 -35.09
C ASP A 746 18.97 -33.64 -36.54
N ARG A 747 20.02 -33.76 -37.39
CA ARG A 747 19.88 -34.14 -38.80
C ARG A 747 20.18 -35.62 -39.02
N ASP A 748 19.42 -36.27 -39.90
CA ASP A 748 19.67 -37.67 -40.33
C ASP A 748 20.99 -37.83 -41.10
N ASP A 749 21.50 -36.76 -41.71
CA ASP A 749 22.85 -36.64 -42.29
C ASP A 749 23.81 -36.12 -41.20
N SER A 750 24.46 -37.07 -40.52
CA SER A 750 25.26 -36.84 -39.31
C SER A 750 26.62 -36.16 -39.56
N ASP A 751 26.94 -35.72 -40.77
CA ASP A 751 28.27 -35.17 -41.11
C ASP A 751 28.25 -33.70 -41.56
N THR A 752 27.22 -32.95 -41.18
CA THR A 752 27.04 -31.53 -41.55
C THR A 752 27.08 -30.57 -40.36
N PHE A 753 27.57 -29.35 -40.58
CA PHE A 753 27.54 -28.27 -39.59
C PHE A 753 26.37 -27.34 -39.87
N ASP A 754 25.59 -26.98 -38.87
CA ASP A 754 24.61 -25.91 -39.00
C ASP A 754 25.31 -24.57 -38.69
N CYS A 755 25.36 -23.68 -39.67
CA CYS A 755 26.11 -22.43 -39.61
C CYS A 755 25.19 -21.23 -39.83
N GLN A 756 25.53 -20.11 -39.21
CA GLN A 756 24.91 -18.82 -39.40
C GLN A 756 25.90 -17.88 -40.08
N ILE A 757 25.46 -17.28 -41.20
CA ILE A 757 26.23 -16.32 -41.97
C ILE A 757 25.47 -15.00 -41.97
N ILE A 758 26.14 -13.93 -41.54
CA ILE A 758 25.59 -12.58 -41.48
C ILE A 758 26.48 -11.64 -42.29
N VAL A 759 25.83 -10.76 -43.05
CA VAL A 759 26.46 -9.65 -43.76
C VAL A 759 25.67 -8.38 -43.44
N SER A 760 26.38 -7.34 -43.01
CA SER A 760 25.80 -6.02 -42.79
C SER A 760 26.61 -4.92 -43.48
N TRP A 761 25.93 -3.80 -43.77
CA TRP A 761 26.51 -2.68 -44.48
C TRP A 761 25.90 -1.34 -44.04
N PRO A 762 26.63 -0.22 -44.19
CA PRO A 762 26.11 1.10 -43.86
C PRO A 762 25.03 1.52 -44.85
N TYR A 763 23.94 2.08 -44.33
CA TYR A 763 22.91 2.72 -45.14
C TYR A 763 23.34 4.15 -45.48
N ARG A 764 24.10 4.30 -46.58
CA ARG A 764 24.60 5.60 -47.08
C ARG A 764 24.81 5.60 -48.59
N SER A 765 24.79 6.77 -49.21
CA SER A 765 25.21 6.97 -50.60
C SER A 765 26.68 6.58 -50.79
N GLY A 766 27.02 6.07 -51.97
CA GLY A 766 28.37 5.66 -52.35
C GLY A 766 28.75 4.22 -51.97
N PHE A 767 27.89 3.49 -51.23
CA PHE A 767 28.13 2.08 -50.94
C PHE A 767 28.11 1.25 -52.24
N LEU A 768 29.16 0.44 -52.46
CA LEU A 768 29.42 -0.26 -53.73
C LEU A 768 29.45 0.65 -54.97
N GLY A 769 29.76 1.94 -54.80
CA GLY A 769 29.78 2.91 -55.91
C GLY A 769 28.40 3.37 -56.38
N ARG A 770 27.32 3.02 -55.67
CA ARG A 770 25.95 3.42 -56.01
C ARG A 770 25.64 4.83 -55.50
N HIS A 771 24.92 5.63 -56.28
CA HIS A 771 24.54 6.99 -55.89
C HIS A 771 23.54 6.99 -54.73
N GLU A 772 22.53 6.12 -54.77
CA GLU A 772 21.53 5.98 -53.71
C GLU A 772 21.99 5.02 -52.60
N PRO A 773 21.55 5.20 -51.35
CA PRO A 773 21.80 4.24 -50.27
C PRO A 773 21.23 2.85 -50.59
N SER A 774 22.06 1.81 -50.49
CA SER A 774 21.62 0.42 -50.69
C SER A 774 20.69 -0.04 -49.56
N GLU A 775 19.41 -0.24 -49.89
CA GLU A 775 18.39 -0.80 -49.02
C GLU A 775 18.32 -2.34 -49.12
N VAL A 776 17.69 -3.01 -48.15
CA VAL A 776 17.44 -4.45 -48.20
C VAL A 776 16.45 -4.79 -49.33
N PRO A 777 16.81 -5.69 -50.26
CA PRO A 777 15.88 -6.09 -51.32
C PRO A 777 14.61 -6.77 -50.79
N ALA A 778 13.50 -6.61 -51.52
CA ALA A 778 12.21 -7.20 -51.13
C ALA A 778 12.18 -8.73 -51.35
N GLY A 779 12.76 -9.21 -52.45
CA GLY A 779 12.79 -10.62 -52.80
C GLY A 779 13.99 -11.38 -52.21
N ASN A 780 13.82 -12.68 -51.99
CA ASN A 780 14.83 -13.53 -51.35
C ASN A 780 16.07 -13.76 -52.23
N ALA A 781 15.88 -13.94 -53.55
CA ALA A 781 16.97 -14.19 -54.48
C ALA A 781 17.89 -12.96 -54.62
N GLU A 782 17.29 -11.77 -54.61
CA GLU A 782 17.98 -10.49 -54.66
C GLU A 782 18.76 -10.22 -53.37
N ARG A 783 18.22 -10.61 -52.20
CA ARG A 783 18.96 -10.55 -50.92
C ARG A 783 20.21 -11.43 -50.95
N LEU A 784 20.09 -12.67 -51.43
CA LEU A 784 21.22 -13.58 -51.56
C LEU A 784 22.26 -13.03 -52.55
N SER A 785 21.80 -12.51 -53.69
CA SER A 785 22.67 -11.90 -54.70
C SER A 785 23.44 -10.70 -54.12
N LEU A 786 22.79 -9.85 -53.33
CA LEU A 786 23.45 -8.72 -52.66
C LEU A 786 24.49 -9.19 -51.63
N MET A 787 24.21 -10.24 -50.85
CA MET A 787 25.21 -10.82 -49.94
C MET A 787 26.45 -11.30 -50.71
N LYS A 788 26.24 -11.98 -51.84
CA LYS A 788 27.33 -12.44 -52.72
C LYS A 788 28.11 -11.25 -53.29
N GLU A 789 27.44 -10.24 -53.83
CA GLU A 789 28.06 -9.01 -54.37
C GLU A 789 28.96 -8.30 -53.33
N ILE A 790 28.46 -8.11 -52.10
CA ILE A 790 29.24 -7.48 -51.02
C ILE A 790 30.53 -8.24 -50.73
N SER A 791 30.50 -9.58 -50.85
CA SER A 791 31.63 -10.46 -50.54
C SER A 791 32.67 -10.62 -51.65
N GLU A 792 32.43 -10.10 -52.87
CA GLU A 792 33.30 -10.32 -54.04
C GLU A 792 34.75 -9.89 -53.81
N GLY A 793 34.93 -8.76 -53.10
CA GLY A 793 36.24 -8.20 -52.79
C GLY A 793 36.97 -8.85 -51.62
N TRP A 794 36.38 -9.85 -50.96
CA TRP A 794 36.98 -10.49 -49.78
C TRP A 794 37.93 -11.63 -50.16
N THR A 795 38.84 -11.97 -49.26
CA THR A 795 39.76 -13.11 -49.43
C THR A 795 39.14 -14.44 -48.99
N SER A 796 39.75 -15.55 -49.41
CA SER A 796 39.40 -16.89 -48.91
C SER A 796 39.88 -17.03 -47.45
N PRO A 797 39.12 -17.65 -46.54
CA PRO A 797 37.87 -18.38 -46.79
C PRO A 797 36.57 -17.55 -46.67
N PHE A 798 36.65 -16.27 -46.27
CA PHE A 798 35.47 -15.43 -45.96
C PHE A 798 34.55 -15.25 -47.17
N ARG A 799 35.12 -14.96 -48.34
CA ARG A 799 34.37 -14.89 -49.60
C ARG A 799 33.69 -16.22 -49.91
N ASP A 800 34.45 -17.31 -49.83
CA ASP A 800 34.00 -18.63 -50.27
C ASP A 800 32.80 -19.12 -49.46
N VAL A 801 32.73 -18.77 -48.17
CA VAL A 801 31.60 -19.09 -47.30
C VAL A 801 30.32 -18.36 -47.71
N VAL A 802 30.40 -17.09 -48.11
CA VAL A 802 29.22 -16.33 -48.55
C VAL A 802 28.82 -16.71 -49.98
N GLN A 803 29.80 -16.86 -50.88
CA GLN A 803 29.55 -17.29 -52.26
C GLN A 803 29.00 -18.71 -52.34
N GLY A 804 29.42 -19.58 -51.42
CA GLY A 804 28.99 -20.97 -51.31
C GLY A 804 27.60 -21.15 -50.71
N ILE A 805 26.88 -20.09 -50.33
CA ILE A 805 25.48 -20.21 -49.88
C ILE A 805 24.63 -20.73 -51.06
N PRO A 806 23.94 -21.88 -50.90
CA PRO A 806 23.13 -22.47 -51.97
C PRO A 806 22.01 -21.56 -52.43
N ASP A 807 21.75 -21.54 -53.73
CA ASP A 807 20.63 -20.81 -54.29
C ASP A 807 19.30 -21.37 -53.75
N GLY A 808 18.34 -20.48 -53.47
CA GLY A 808 17.09 -20.85 -52.81
C GLY A 808 17.15 -20.88 -51.27
N THR A 809 18.34 -20.71 -50.66
CA THR A 809 18.44 -20.53 -49.20
C THR A 809 17.65 -19.31 -48.75
N GLN A 810 16.87 -19.45 -47.67
CA GLN A 810 16.10 -18.34 -47.13
C GLN A 810 17.01 -17.33 -46.41
N VAL A 811 17.09 -16.12 -46.94
CA VAL A 811 17.86 -15.00 -46.39
C VAL A 811 16.92 -14.04 -45.65
N GLN A 812 17.11 -13.95 -44.34
CA GLN A 812 16.33 -13.13 -43.45
C GLN A 812 16.87 -11.70 -43.37
N SER A 813 15.96 -10.73 -43.39
CA SER A 813 16.27 -9.33 -43.09
C SER A 813 16.10 -9.08 -41.60
N ILE A 814 17.15 -8.57 -40.95
CA ILE A 814 17.09 -8.19 -39.53
C ILE A 814 17.17 -6.68 -39.44
N ARG A 815 16.11 -6.06 -38.92
CA ARG A 815 16.05 -4.62 -38.73
C ARG A 815 16.80 -4.26 -37.46
N LEU A 816 17.85 -3.45 -37.60
CA LEU A 816 18.62 -2.95 -36.47
C LEU A 816 17.97 -1.68 -35.95
N GLU A 817 17.50 -1.76 -34.72
CA GLU A 817 16.76 -0.71 -34.05
C GLU A 817 17.30 -0.56 -32.62
N ASP A 818 17.30 0.68 -32.13
CA ASP A 818 17.74 1.03 -30.78
C ASP A 818 16.64 1.86 -30.09
N TRP A 819 16.54 1.72 -28.78
CA TRP A 819 15.69 2.55 -27.94
C TRP A 819 16.50 2.96 -26.71
N VAL A 820 16.71 4.27 -26.58
CA VAL A 820 17.49 4.85 -25.50
C VAL A 820 16.52 5.35 -24.42
N PRO A 821 16.43 4.67 -23.26
CA PRO A 821 15.56 5.12 -22.18
C PRO A 821 16.08 6.43 -21.58
N VAL A 822 15.15 7.35 -21.28
CA VAL A 822 15.41 8.50 -20.40
C VAL A 822 14.97 8.18 -18.96
N VAL A 823 15.54 8.85 -17.97
CA VAL A 823 15.10 8.68 -16.58
C VAL A 823 13.63 9.09 -16.46
N GLY A 824 12.79 8.21 -15.93
CA GLY A 824 11.34 8.41 -15.88
C GLY A 824 10.59 8.05 -17.17
N ALA A 825 11.24 7.37 -18.12
CA ALA A 825 10.63 7.00 -19.40
C ALA A 825 9.41 6.08 -19.30
N TRP A 826 9.23 5.35 -18.20
CA TRP A 826 8.06 4.50 -17.99
C TRP A 826 7.56 4.54 -16.56
N SER A 827 6.26 4.31 -16.39
CA SER A 827 5.62 4.26 -15.08
C SER A 827 6.03 2.97 -14.38
N ASN A 828 6.51 3.10 -13.15
CA ASN A 828 6.79 1.94 -12.31
C ASN A 828 5.56 1.49 -11.50
N MET A 829 4.40 2.16 -11.66
CA MET A 829 3.13 1.84 -10.97
C MET A 829 3.33 1.61 -9.46
N ASP A 830 3.87 2.63 -8.78
CA ASP A 830 4.25 2.58 -7.35
C ASP A 830 5.20 1.41 -7.00
N GLY A 831 6.11 1.08 -7.93
CA GLY A 831 7.11 0.02 -7.78
C GLY A 831 6.63 -1.39 -8.15
N ARG A 832 5.40 -1.55 -8.66
CA ARG A 832 4.82 -2.84 -9.01
C ARG A 832 5.10 -3.28 -10.44
N ALA A 833 5.51 -2.37 -11.33
CA ALA A 833 5.78 -2.67 -12.74
C ALA A 833 7.22 -2.31 -13.13
N THR A 834 7.87 -3.16 -13.92
CA THR A 834 9.18 -2.82 -14.51
C THR A 834 9.47 -3.61 -15.79
N LEU A 835 10.57 -3.26 -16.46
CA LEU A 835 11.08 -3.88 -17.67
C LEU A 835 12.47 -4.47 -17.40
N LEU A 836 12.80 -5.60 -18.04
CA LEU A 836 14.14 -6.23 -17.99
C LEU A 836 14.62 -6.61 -19.40
N SER A 837 15.94 -6.77 -19.58
CA SER A 837 16.54 -7.23 -20.83
C SER A 837 16.16 -6.32 -22.01
N ASP A 838 16.11 -6.86 -23.23
CA ASP A 838 15.65 -6.24 -24.46
C ASP A 838 14.31 -5.46 -24.39
N ALA A 839 13.49 -5.67 -23.36
CA ALA A 839 12.31 -4.84 -23.12
C ALA A 839 12.68 -3.47 -22.52
N ALA A 840 13.77 -3.37 -21.76
CA ALA A 840 14.25 -2.17 -21.07
C ALA A 840 15.44 -1.47 -21.75
N HIS A 841 16.24 -2.19 -22.53
CA HIS A 841 17.38 -1.63 -23.26
C HIS A 841 17.60 -2.38 -24.57
N ALA A 842 18.31 -1.77 -25.52
CA ALA A 842 18.39 -2.32 -26.86
C ALA A 842 19.32 -3.54 -27.01
N MET A 843 19.01 -4.34 -28.03
CA MET A 843 19.79 -5.50 -28.47
C MET A 843 21.14 -5.09 -29.04
N THR A 844 22.14 -4.85 -28.20
CA THR A 844 23.50 -4.71 -28.69
C THR A 844 24.01 -6.08 -29.14
N MET A 845 24.02 -6.35 -30.46
CA MET A 845 24.72 -7.51 -31.06
C MET A 845 26.25 -7.43 -30.90
N TYR A 846 26.73 -6.38 -30.25
CA TYR A 846 28.11 -6.17 -29.88
C TYR A 846 28.54 -7.17 -28.79
N ARG A 847 29.55 -7.99 -29.10
CA ARG A 847 30.22 -8.93 -28.17
C ARG A 847 29.32 -9.98 -27.48
N GLY A 848 28.05 -10.11 -27.90
CA GLY A 848 27.09 -11.00 -27.24
C GLY A 848 26.59 -10.49 -25.89
N GLU A 849 26.66 -9.18 -25.62
CA GLU A 849 26.36 -8.61 -24.30
C GLU A 849 24.87 -8.62 -23.93
N ALA A 850 23.96 -8.62 -24.91
CA ALA A 850 22.51 -8.51 -24.65
C ALA A 850 21.99 -9.57 -23.64
N ALA A 851 22.35 -10.84 -23.83
CA ALA A 851 21.98 -11.90 -22.89
C ALA A 851 22.65 -11.74 -21.53
N ASN A 852 23.89 -11.23 -21.49
CA ASN A 852 24.63 -11.03 -20.25
C ASN A 852 24.03 -9.89 -19.41
N HIS A 853 23.64 -8.78 -20.05
CA HIS A 853 22.88 -7.71 -19.42
C HIS A 853 21.50 -8.18 -18.94
N GLY A 854 20.75 -8.91 -19.78
CA GLY A 854 19.44 -9.44 -19.39
C GLY A 854 19.48 -10.35 -18.16
N ILE A 855 20.51 -11.21 -18.04
CA ILE A 855 20.71 -12.05 -16.84
C ILE A 855 21.06 -11.20 -15.61
N THR A 856 21.83 -10.13 -15.81
CA THR A 856 22.18 -9.18 -14.73
C THR A 856 20.95 -8.43 -14.23
N ASP A 857 20.06 -8.04 -15.13
CA ASP A 857 18.80 -7.39 -14.78
C ASP A 857 17.94 -8.31 -13.91
N VAL A 858 17.83 -9.60 -14.28
CA VAL A 858 17.15 -10.61 -13.47
C VAL A 858 17.75 -10.69 -12.07
N ARG A 859 19.09 -10.76 -11.96
CA ARG A 859 19.77 -10.82 -10.66
C ARG A 859 19.50 -9.56 -9.83
N ARG A 860 19.65 -8.37 -10.41
CA ARG A 860 19.44 -7.09 -9.72
C ARG A 860 17.99 -6.92 -9.27
N TRP A 861 17.04 -7.32 -10.11
CA TRP A 861 15.63 -7.27 -9.77
C TRP A 861 15.31 -8.21 -8.60
N LEU A 862 15.80 -9.45 -8.64
CA LEU A 862 15.66 -10.40 -7.53
C LEU A 862 16.30 -9.85 -6.25
N ASP A 863 17.54 -9.36 -6.29
CA ASP A 863 18.20 -8.81 -5.10
C ASP A 863 17.41 -7.66 -4.47
N ALA A 864 16.71 -6.85 -5.28
CA ALA A 864 15.91 -5.74 -4.81
C ALA A 864 14.52 -6.15 -4.28
N HIS A 865 13.91 -7.22 -4.82
CA HIS A 865 12.51 -7.56 -4.56
C HIS A 865 12.31 -8.88 -3.82
N LEU A 866 13.29 -9.78 -3.77
CA LEU A 866 13.13 -11.13 -3.25
C LEU A 866 12.72 -11.13 -1.78
N GLU A 867 13.31 -10.26 -0.97
CA GLU A 867 12.94 -10.11 0.45
C GLU A 867 11.51 -9.60 0.60
N VAL A 868 11.06 -8.68 -0.25
CA VAL A 868 9.68 -8.15 -0.23
C VAL A 868 8.69 -9.24 -0.69
N LEU A 869 9.03 -9.97 -1.74
CA LEU A 869 8.19 -11.03 -2.29
C LEU A 869 8.04 -12.21 -1.32
N LYS A 870 9.07 -12.48 -0.51
CA LYS A 870 9.07 -13.51 0.54
C LYS A 870 8.53 -13.01 1.88
N ALA A 871 8.49 -11.71 2.13
CA ALA A 871 7.99 -11.17 3.38
C ALA A 871 6.47 -11.36 3.45
N GLU A 872 6.02 -12.22 4.37
CA GLU A 872 4.59 -12.36 4.70
C GLU A 872 3.99 -11.07 5.29
N HIS A 873 4.82 -10.06 5.63
CA HIS A 873 4.43 -8.78 6.24
C HIS A 873 5.25 -7.58 5.69
N PRO A 874 4.77 -6.86 4.66
CA PRO A 874 5.50 -5.74 4.04
C PRO A 874 5.70 -4.51 4.94
N ASP A 875 4.82 -4.26 5.91
CA ASP A 875 4.76 -2.98 6.64
C ASP A 875 5.57 -2.92 7.95
N GLU A 876 6.08 -4.04 8.46
CA GLU A 876 6.91 -4.01 9.70
C GLU A 876 8.37 -3.61 9.43
N LYS A 877 8.91 -3.87 8.24
CA LYS A 877 10.35 -3.66 7.98
C LYS A 877 10.75 -2.29 7.43
N ALA A 878 9.84 -1.55 6.78
CA ALA A 878 10.10 -0.14 6.52
C ALA A 878 10.25 0.64 7.84
N LEU A 879 9.49 0.24 8.88
CA LEU A 879 9.71 0.69 10.26
C LEU A 879 10.97 0.08 10.90
N ALA A 880 11.26 -1.22 10.67
CA ALA A 880 12.43 -1.87 11.26
C ALA A 880 13.78 -1.37 10.73
N ALA A 881 13.85 -0.96 9.46
CA ALA A 881 15.04 -0.35 8.87
C ALA A 881 15.32 1.03 9.48
N ALA A 882 14.28 1.83 9.73
CA ALA A 882 14.37 3.07 10.49
C ALA A 882 14.74 2.84 11.97
N SER A 883 14.51 1.64 12.51
CA SER A 883 14.86 1.28 13.89
C SER A 883 16.14 0.46 14.03
N ALA A 884 16.90 0.16 12.98
CA ALA A 884 18.09 -0.71 13.05
C ALA A 884 19.38 0.04 13.42
N PHE A 885 19.46 1.33 13.11
CA PHE A 885 20.57 2.20 13.45
C PHE A 885 20.11 3.64 13.69
N ALA A 886 20.80 4.37 14.55
CA ALA A 886 20.56 5.79 14.83
C ALA A 886 21.76 6.61 14.36
N ILE A 887 21.51 7.77 13.78
CA ILE A 887 22.55 8.75 13.41
C ILE A 887 22.49 9.89 14.43
N THR A 888 23.60 10.18 15.08
CA THR A 888 23.72 11.25 16.06
C THR A 888 24.94 12.13 15.80
N PRO A 889 24.92 13.42 16.19
CA PRO A 889 26.11 14.26 16.18
C PRO A 889 27.16 13.74 17.17
N ALA A 890 28.39 13.57 16.70
CA ALA A 890 29.52 13.11 17.51
C ALA A 890 30.08 14.27 18.34
N THR A 891 29.59 14.42 19.56
CA THR A 891 29.94 15.53 20.46
C THR A 891 30.69 15.08 21.71
N SER A 892 30.59 13.80 22.09
CA SER A 892 31.26 13.28 23.28
C SER A 892 32.68 12.76 22.99
N PRO A 893 33.58 12.69 23.99
CA PRO A 893 34.90 12.09 23.84
C PRO A 893 34.86 10.63 23.33
N SER A 894 33.83 9.86 23.71
CA SER A 894 33.63 8.48 23.22
C SER A 894 33.20 8.42 21.76
N ASP A 895 32.39 9.37 21.29
CA ASP A 895 32.04 9.47 19.87
C ASP A 895 33.23 9.85 19.01
N LEU A 896 34.06 10.79 19.47
CA LEU A 896 35.29 11.18 18.77
C LEU A 896 36.28 10.02 18.70
N SER A 897 36.36 9.17 19.73
CA SER A 897 37.15 7.93 19.70
C SER A 897 36.61 6.92 18.67
N ALA A 898 35.29 6.76 18.58
CA ALA A 898 34.65 5.92 17.57
C ALA A 898 34.89 6.43 16.14
N ILE A 899 34.83 7.75 15.92
CA ILE A 899 35.16 8.38 14.64
C ILE A 899 36.62 8.16 14.27
N ARG A 900 37.57 8.32 15.21
CA ARG A 900 39.01 8.03 14.97
C ARG A 900 39.20 6.60 14.48
N THR A 901 38.49 5.65 15.10
CA THR A 901 38.52 4.24 14.71
C THR A 901 37.98 4.04 13.28
N LEU A 902 36.83 4.63 12.95
CA LEU A 902 36.22 4.51 11.62
C LEU A 902 37.04 5.22 10.53
N PHE A 903 37.61 6.39 10.81
CA PHE A 903 38.49 7.10 9.89
C PHE A 903 39.78 6.31 9.64
N THR A 904 40.35 5.68 10.66
CA THR A 904 41.53 4.80 10.50
C THR A 904 41.19 3.56 9.69
N ALA A 905 40.01 2.97 9.89
CA ALA A 905 39.52 1.84 9.08
C ALA A 905 39.28 2.22 7.61
N TYR A 906 38.81 3.44 7.36
CA TYR A 906 38.62 3.99 6.01
C TYR A 906 39.95 4.10 5.25
N THR A 907 41.01 4.61 5.89
CA THR A 907 42.32 4.77 5.23
C THR A 907 43.01 3.44 4.96
N THR A 908 42.95 2.50 5.92
CA THR A 908 43.45 1.14 5.71
C THR A 908 42.72 0.44 4.55
N TRP A 909 41.41 0.67 4.42
CA TRP A 909 40.63 0.10 3.31
C TRP A 909 40.96 0.71 1.95
N LEU A 910 41.28 1.99 1.89
CA LEU A 910 41.67 2.67 0.64
C LEU A 910 43.08 2.30 0.16
N ASN A 911 43.93 1.72 1.01
CA ASN A 911 45.32 1.34 0.69
C ASN A 911 46.14 2.51 0.11
N LEU A 912 45.93 3.73 0.63
CA LEU A 912 46.60 4.97 0.22
C LEU A 912 47.40 5.57 1.38
N ASP A 913 48.60 6.05 1.11
CA ASP A 913 49.40 6.83 2.06
C ASP A 913 48.88 8.29 2.08
N LEU A 914 48.04 8.63 3.07
CA LEU A 914 47.40 9.94 3.22
C LEU A 914 48.23 10.93 4.05
N THR A 915 49.53 10.67 4.26
CA THR A 915 50.44 11.55 5.02
C THR A 915 50.48 12.98 4.48
N PHE A 916 50.34 13.17 3.16
CA PHE A 916 50.32 14.48 2.51
C PHE A 916 49.09 15.36 2.85
N GLN A 917 48.03 14.82 3.46
CA GLN A 917 46.86 15.60 3.92
C GLN A 917 46.93 16.03 5.39
N GLY A 918 48.05 15.81 6.09
CA GLY A 918 48.12 16.05 7.53
C GLY A 918 47.15 15.17 8.33
N PHE A 919 46.88 13.95 7.86
CA PHE A 919 45.82 13.08 8.38
C PHE A 919 46.03 12.68 9.86
N ALA A 920 47.29 12.52 10.29
CA ALA A 920 47.63 12.25 11.68
C ALA A 920 47.26 13.44 12.59
N ASP A 921 47.52 14.68 12.14
CA ASP A 921 47.17 15.91 12.86
C ASP A 921 45.65 16.18 12.80
N GLU A 922 44.99 15.85 11.69
CA GLU A 922 43.53 15.89 11.53
C GLU A 922 42.84 14.94 12.53
N LEU A 923 43.33 13.71 12.65
CA LEU A 923 42.84 12.76 13.65
C LEU A 923 43.10 13.27 15.05
N ALA A 924 44.32 13.77 15.34
CA ALA A 924 44.69 14.28 16.66
C ALA A 924 43.78 15.43 17.13
N SER A 925 43.40 16.33 16.22
CA SER A 925 42.66 17.58 16.49
C SER A 925 41.13 17.48 16.43
N LEU A 926 40.54 16.30 16.20
CA LEU A 926 39.07 16.12 16.15
C LEU A 926 38.35 16.70 17.40
N PRO A 927 37.24 17.45 17.24
CA PRO A 927 36.48 17.65 15.99
C PRO A 927 37.10 18.69 15.03
N GLY A 928 38.05 19.51 15.48
CA GLY A 928 38.87 20.40 14.63
C GLY A 928 38.07 21.22 13.62
N LYS A 929 38.42 21.10 12.33
CA LYS A 929 37.74 21.75 11.20
C LYS A 929 36.28 21.32 10.97
N TYR A 930 35.80 20.30 11.69
CA TYR A 930 34.43 19.80 11.66
C TYR A 930 33.60 20.24 12.89
N ALA A 931 34.15 21.12 13.73
CA ALA A 931 33.46 21.61 14.92
C ALA A 931 32.28 22.53 14.58
N GLN A 932 31.24 22.47 15.42
CA GLN A 932 30.13 23.42 15.39
C GLN A 932 30.63 24.86 15.70
N PRO A 933 29.97 25.92 15.19
CA PRO A 933 28.68 25.91 14.49
C PRO A 933 28.77 25.66 12.97
N ASN A 934 29.96 25.74 12.39
CA ASN A 934 30.12 25.77 10.92
C ASN A 934 30.43 24.40 10.29
N GLY A 935 30.73 23.37 11.10
CA GLY A 935 30.92 21.99 10.67
C GLY A 935 30.16 21.01 11.55
N THR A 936 30.14 19.73 11.13
CA THR A 936 29.57 18.65 11.93
C THR A 936 30.30 17.34 11.71
N LEU A 937 30.20 16.45 12.70
CA LEU A 937 30.55 15.03 12.58
C LEU A 937 29.31 14.21 12.93
N LEU A 938 28.90 13.34 12.03
CA LEU A 938 27.76 12.44 12.24
C LEU A 938 28.25 11.00 12.36
N LEU A 939 27.68 10.28 13.33
CA LEU A 939 28.03 8.90 13.65
C LEU A 939 26.76 8.03 13.60
N ALA A 940 26.81 6.92 12.86
CA ALA A 940 25.77 5.91 12.83
C ALA A 940 26.10 4.78 13.81
N ARG A 941 25.16 4.45 14.69
CA ARG A 941 25.26 3.33 15.66
C ARG A 941 24.10 2.36 15.50
N LEU A 942 24.34 1.06 15.65
CA LEU A 942 23.26 0.08 15.73
C LEU A 942 22.42 0.31 16.99
N THR A 943 21.10 0.35 16.86
CA THR A 943 20.18 0.52 18.00
C THR A 943 20.18 -0.67 18.95
N SER A 944 20.58 -1.85 18.47
CA SER A 944 20.58 -3.10 19.23
C SER A 944 21.73 -3.22 20.24
N ASN A 945 22.87 -2.58 19.98
CA ASN A 945 24.08 -2.73 20.80
C ASN A 945 24.99 -1.48 20.86
N ASP A 946 24.52 -0.34 20.36
CA ASP A 946 25.22 0.95 20.34
C ASP A 946 26.59 0.96 19.60
N LYS A 947 26.86 -0.07 18.78
CA LYS A 947 28.11 -0.18 18.03
C LYS A 947 28.15 0.80 16.87
N ALA A 948 29.23 1.59 16.78
CA ALA A 948 29.50 2.48 15.65
C ALA A 948 29.72 1.69 14.34
N ILE A 949 28.95 2.00 13.32
CA ILE A 949 28.93 1.29 12.04
C ILE A 949 29.12 2.19 10.80
N GLY A 950 29.11 3.51 10.96
CA GLY A 950 29.42 4.44 9.88
C GLY A 950 29.57 5.88 10.37
N CYS A 951 30.20 6.73 9.57
CA CYS A 951 30.40 8.15 9.89
C CYS A 951 30.43 9.02 8.62
N VAL A 952 30.20 10.31 8.80
CA VAL A 952 30.44 11.35 7.78
C VAL A 952 30.78 12.68 8.45
N ALA A 953 31.55 13.51 7.76
CA ALA A 953 31.99 14.81 8.23
C ALA A 953 31.57 15.94 7.28
N LEU A 954 31.31 17.11 7.86
CA LEU A 954 31.02 18.36 7.16
C LEU A 954 32.00 19.44 7.65
N ARG A 955 32.65 20.15 6.73
CA ARG A 955 33.47 21.33 7.04
C ARG A 955 33.14 22.51 6.14
N PRO A 956 33.34 23.77 6.59
CA PRO A 956 33.29 24.93 5.71
C PRO A 956 34.35 24.85 4.61
N LEU A 957 34.00 25.33 3.41
CA LEU A 957 34.90 25.42 2.26
C LEU A 957 35.02 26.90 1.84
N GLY A 958 36.06 27.58 2.34
CA GLY A 958 36.27 29.01 2.10
C GLY A 958 35.27 29.91 2.86
N ASN A 959 35.18 31.18 2.48
CA ASN A 959 34.27 32.17 3.08
C ASN A 959 32.99 32.41 2.23
N ASP A 960 32.79 31.64 1.15
CA ASP A 960 31.83 31.94 0.09
C ASP A 960 30.49 31.18 0.21
N GLY A 961 30.14 30.69 1.41
CA GLY A 961 28.88 29.99 1.63
C GLY A 961 28.84 28.56 1.08
N TYR A 962 29.99 27.95 0.82
CA TYR A 962 30.14 26.53 0.43
C TYR A 962 30.62 25.66 1.59
N CYS A 963 30.23 24.40 1.57
CA CYS A 963 30.72 23.38 2.50
C CYS A 963 31.20 22.14 1.77
N GLU A 964 31.93 21.29 2.48
CA GLU A 964 32.49 20.05 1.94
C GLU A 964 32.06 18.85 2.78
N MET A 965 31.50 17.84 2.12
CA MET A 965 31.29 16.51 2.70
C MET A 965 32.57 15.69 2.60
N LYS A 966 33.06 15.21 3.74
CA LYS A 966 34.29 14.43 3.83
C LYS A 966 34.11 13.18 4.67
N ARG A 967 34.99 12.20 4.45
CA ARG A 967 35.15 11.00 5.28
C ARG A 967 33.85 10.18 5.47
N LEU A 968 33.00 10.11 4.44
CA LEU A 968 31.86 9.18 4.43
C LEU A 968 32.38 7.74 4.39
N TYR A 969 32.15 6.98 5.46
CA TYR A 969 32.55 5.58 5.54
C TYR A 969 31.51 4.73 6.26
N VAL A 970 31.32 3.50 5.77
CA VAL A 970 30.44 2.50 6.37
C VAL A 970 31.25 1.22 6.60
N ALA A 971 31.33 0.81 7.87
CA ALA A 971 31.98 -0.42 8.28
C ALA A 971 31.22 -1.64 7.69
N PRO A 972 31.88 -2.79 7.49
CA PRO A 972 31.23 -3.99 6.93
C PRO A 972 29.91 -4.36 7.60
N ALA A 973 29.80 -4.20 8.92
CA ALA A 973 28.58 -4.48 9.70
C ALA A 973 27.39 -3.54 9.40
N GLY A 974 27.63 -2.38 8.77
CA GLY A 974 26.60 -1.43 8.37
C GLY A 974 26.26 -1.47 6.87
N ARG A 975 26.95 -2.29 6.06
CA ARG A 975 26.73 -2.38 4.61
C ARG A 975 25.44 -3.17 4.33
N GLY A 976 24.67 -2.75 3.32
CA GLY A 976 23.38 -3.35 2.98
C GLY A 976 22.20 -2.89 3.85
N LEU A 977 22.44 -2.15 4.93
CA LEU A 977 21.40 -1.60 5.82
C LEU A 977 20.94 -0.18 5.44
N GLY A 978 21.43 0.39 4.34
CA GLY A 978 21.10 1.76 3.92
C GLY A 978 21.88 2.89 4.64
N VAL A 979 22.77 2.54 5.57
CA VAL A 979 23.53 3.49 6.44
C VAL A 979 24.29 4.57 5.64
N GLY A 980 24.91 4.21 4.51
CA GLY A 980 25.67 5.16 3.70
C GLY A 980 24.81 6.25 3.07
N LYS A 981 23.61 5.89 2.61
CA LYS A 981 22.63 6.84 2.07
C LYS A 981 22.09 7.74 3.18
N ALA A 982 21.70 7.14 4.30
CA ALA A 982 21.18 7.88 5.45
C ALA A 982 22.19 8.87 6.04
N LEU A 983 23.48 8.54 6.11
CA LEU A 983 24.53 9.46 6.53
C LEU A 983 24.73 10.61 5.54
N ALA A 984 24.71 10.33 4.23
CA ALA A 984 24.84 11.36 3.20
C ALA A 984 23.64 12.32 3.20
N GLU A 985 22.41 11.81 3.34
CA GLU A 985 21.20 12.65 3.48
C GLU A 985 21.26 13.50 4.76
N ALA A 986 21.62 12.89 5.90
CA ALA A 986 21.71 13.61 7.17
C ALA A 986 22.74 14.75 7.16
N VAL A 987 23.87 14.59 6.47
CA VAL A 987 24.89 15.64 6.39
C VAL A 987 24.50 16.75 5.40
N ILE A 988 23.74 16.43 4.35
CA ILE A 988 23.15 17.41 3.42
C ILE A 988 22.11 18.25 4.16
N ASP A 989 21.25 17.63 4.95
CA ASP A 989 20.24 18.34 5.76
C ASP A 989 20.90 19.24 6.81
N GLU A 990 22.01 18.81 7.42
CA GLU A 990 22.77 19.65 8.33
C GLU A 990 23.43 20.84 7.60
N ALA A 991 23.93 20.64 6.38
CA ALA A 991 24.48 21.73 5.58
C ALA A 991 23.41 22.78 5.22
N ARG A 992 22.18 22.35 4.88
CA ARG A 992 21.01 23.24 4.69
C ARG A 992 20.66 23.99 5.98
N ARG A 993 20.67 23.29 7.12
CA ARG A 993 20.37 23.88 8.44
C ARG A 993 21.37 24.97 8.84
N ILE A 994 22.66 24.78 8.51
CA ILE A 994 23.73 25.76 8.77
C ILE A 994 23.61 26.97 7.82
N GLY A 995 23.02 26.78 6.62
CA GLY A 995 22.75 27.84 5.65
C GLY A 995 23.75 27.91 4.49
N TYR A 996 24.38 26.78 4.13
CA TYR A 996 25.26 26.71 2.97
C TYR A 996 24.46 26.68 1.66
N GLN A 997 25.02 27.26 0.60
CA GLN A 997 24.40 27.36 -0.73
C GLN A 997 24.64 26.11 -1.59
N ALA A 998 25.80 25.46 -1.42
CA ALA A 998 26.09 24.18 -2.05
C ALA A 998 27.06 23.35 -1.19
N ILE A 999 27.00 22.03 -1.38
CA ILE A 999 27.89 21.07 -0.76
C ILE A 999 28.76 20.40 -1.84
N ARG A 1000 30.06 20.37 -1.60
CA ARG A 1000 31.05 19.76 -2.50
C ARG A 1000 31.67 18.52 -1.88
N LEU A 1001 32.21 17.65 -2.73
CA LEU A 1001 33.02 16.51 -2.29
C LEU A 1001 34.00 16.11 -3.40
N ASP A 1002 35.02 15.36 -3.02
CA ASP A 1002 35.86 14.60 -3.94
C ASP A 1002 35.75 13.10 -3.72
N THR A 1003 35.95 12.36 -4.79
CA THR A 1003 35.95 10.90 -4.77
C THR A 1003 36.90 10.34 -5.82
N LEU A 1004 37.38 9.11 -5.59
CA LEU A 1004 38.30 8.45 -6.52
C LEU A 1004 37.55 7.64 -7.58
N PRO A 1005 38.12 7.45 -8.79
CA PRO A 1005 37.50 6.67 -9.85
C PRO A 1005 37.13 5.24 -9.44
N SER A 1006 37.94 4.65 -8.55
CA SER A 1006 37.77 3.30 -8.00
C SER A 1006 36.59 3.15 -7.04
N MET A 1007 35.99 4.25 -6.54
CA MET A 1007 34.91 4.24 -5.55
C MET A 1007 33.51 4.15 -6.20
N GLY A 1008 33.30 3.14 -7.06
CA GLY A 1008 32.08 3.01 -7.88
C GLY A 1008 30.76 3.04 -7.11
N ALA A 1009 30.70 2.41 -5.93
CA ALA A 1009 29.49 2.41 -5.08
C ALA A 1009 29.17 3.79 -4.49
N ALA A 1010 30.19 4.55 -4.07
CA ALA A 1010 30.01 5.91 -3.55
C ALA A 1010 29.62 6.88 -4.66
N ARG A 1011 30.21 6.74 -5.86
CA ARG A 1011 29.81 7.52 -7.05
C ARG A 1011 28.37 7.27 -7.46
N GLY A 1012 27.94 6.00 -7.43
CA GLY A 1012 26.54 5.63 -7.64
C GLY A 1012 25.60 6.31 -6.64
N LEU A 1013 25.97 6.29 -5.35
CA LEU A 1013 25.23 6.97 -4.29
C LEU A 1013 25.14 8.48 -4.53
N TYR A 1014 26.26 9.18 -4.76
CA TYR A 1014 26.25 10.64 -4.96
C TYR A 1014 25.43 11.05 -6.18
N LYS A 1015 25.49 10.26 -7.27
CA LYS A 1015 24.66 10.49 -8.45
C LYS A 1015 23.16 10.35 -8.15
N THR A 1016 22.76 9.37 -7.34
CA THR A 1016 21.35 9.22 -6.92
C THR A 1016 20.88 10.34 -5.99
N LEU A 1017 21.80 11.00 -5.29
CA LEU A 1017 21.53 12.15 -4.42
C LEU A 1017 21.57 13.50 -5.17
N GLY A 1018 21.83 13.48 -6.50
CA GLY A 1018 21.79 14.67 -7.35
C GLY A 1018 23.11 15.44 -7.47
N PHE A 1019 24.24 14.90 -7.00
CA PHE A 1019 25.54 15.55 -7.19
C PHE A 1019 25.95 15.55 -8.67
N ARG A 1020 26.41 16.71 -9.15
CA ARG A 1020 26.97 16.94 -10.50
C ARG A 1020 28.50 17.04 -10.45
N GLU A 1021 29.18 16.57 -11.49
CA GLU A 1021 30.65 16.74 -11.60
C GLU A 1021 30.99 18.21 -11.87
N ILE A 1022 32.01 18.73 -11.18
CA ILE A 1022 32.50 20.11 -11.30
C ILE A 1022 34.02 20.12 -11.52
N GLU A 1023 34.56 21.28 -11.89
CA GLU A 1023 36.01 21.49 -11.94
C GLU A 1023 36.65 21.37 -10.55
N ALA A 1024 37.95 21.03 -10.53
CA ALA A 1024 38.70 20.86 -9.29
C ALA A 1024 38.75 22.16 -8.48
N TYR A 1025 38.28 22.11 -7.23
CA TYR A 1025 38.31 23.26 -6.32
C TYR A 1025 39.53 23.27 -5.39
N TYR A 1026 40.44 22.30 -5.51
CA TYR A 1026 41.81 22.32 -4.98
C TYR A 1026 42.71 21.36 -5.77
N GLU A 1027 44.02 21.55 -5.72
CA GLU A 1027 44.98 20.63 -6.33
C GLU A 1027 45.06 19.31 -5.53
N SER A 1028 44.56 18.23 -6.12
CA SER A 1028 44.69 16.89 -5.55
C SER A 1028 45.92 16.18 -6.14
N PRO A 1029 46.83 15.66 -5.29
CA PRO A 1029 47.96 14.87 -5.75
C PRO A 1029 47.57 13.45 -6.18
N LEU A 1030 46.29 13.07 -6.02
CA LEU A 1030 45.76 11.77 -6.45
C LEU A 1030 45.22 11.89 -7.89
N GLU A 1031 45.94 11.29 -8.82
CA GLU A 1031 45.59 11.28 -10.24
C GLU A 1031 44.18 10.71 -10.46
N GLY A 1032 43.35 11.44 -11.22
CA GLY A 1032 41.97 11.05 -11.53
C GLY A 1032 40.93 11.37 -10.46
N THR A 1033 41.25 12.16 -9.42
CA THR A 1033 40.26 12.65 -8.45
C THR A 1033 39.10 13.37 -9.14
N ILE A 1034 37.86 12.96 -8.83
CA ILE A 1034 36.63 13.55 -9.37
C ILE A 1034 36.01 14.45 -8.31
N PHE A 1035 35.61 15.65 -8.71
CA PHE A 1035 34.98 16.63 -7.84
C PHE A 1035 33.50 16.75 -8.18
N LEU A 1036 32.66 16.80 -7.14
CA LEU A 1036 31.21 16.74 -7.24
C LEU A 1036 30.59 17.87 -6.40
N GLU A 1037 29.49 18.44 -6.86
CA GLU A 1037 28.73 19.50 -6.18
C GLU A 1037 27.23 19.18 -6.19
N LEU A 1038 26.54 19.53 -5.11
CA LEU A 1038 25.10 19.57 -5.01
C LEU A 1038 24.67 20.95 -4.51
N GLU A 1039 23.83 21.64 -5.27
CA GLU A 1039 23.16 22.87 -4.82
C GLU A 1039 22.12 22.50 -3.75
N LEU A 1040 22.13 23.24 -2.62
CA LEU A 1040 21.43 22.86 -1.38
C LEU A 1040 20.02 23.46 -1.25
#